data_AF-A0A7S8HCC8-F1
#
_entry.id   AF-A0A7S8HCC8-F1
#
_cell.length_a   1.000
_cell.length_b   1.000
_cell.length_c   1.000
_cell.angle_alpha   90.00
_cell.angle_beta   90.00
_cell.angle_gamma   90.00
#
_symmetry.space_group_name_H-M   'P 1'
#
loop_
_entity.id
_entity.type
_entity.pdbx_description
1 polymer ?
#
loop_
_entity_poly.entity_id
_entity_poly.type
_entity_poly.pdbx_seq_one_letter_code
_entity_poly.pdbx_strand_id
1 'polypeptide(L)'
;MNEAVEFIEIDVPICALLYGATNAAGTCPAILGTSSLTKCFNTRATCPVIESYTPEPVTIRFALDNGNLPDDIPAIPSIQSIDFTPGVVSLGEDLGERATLVVRCRDHRWSDSGPGFDKYADERARDPYWNGTFWPRFRARHPSLRGQPIRRIQGLKGQSLAEMVTRHYVIDSTSGPQADGSYTITATDPIALANGDRAQAPLLSEGFLLAAIAEADTTATLSPVGIGATYPEEGWVVISGNEVCRYTRSGDVLTLTRGQKGTAAQEHGEGDRVQLGIEFKPQSPALIIAYLFLNYVPGFNPDWINIEEWAQETTSFLGTPYSGFVAEPTDVIQLIVELIEQAALIVWWDDIAQKLRLRVLREVSTNADRWTEDNTLADTLRTQDQPGKRVSQVWTYYIQLDPTKPLDEINNYAQTQKDEDDNSEATYGSPAIKKIFSRWIPAGGRPIAQRLNEIILSRYKAPPRRFNFAVQRHFGIDHVDLGRGYQLGSRVFQDAGGGNELVPIQTTRVDPQADRFEVEAEEMLSEPPPDVEPGTIVIDFDTLNIDLRELHDSIWGPPVDNGDGYTVNITIEEGVTVGGTVDAPPDWETVSGRRQPLAGTGLPGFDVGDWSDVPFVTRNLINRGHIQGPGGQGGKSDSDGDTNKARGYPGGEAIRTNYPLYVDNLLGRIMSGAGGGAGVAGATSSPRGGGGGAGTEGGLGGVGGDGGPDGPAGTALAGGGASFGGGAGGGPGRNGQDWSFTSIGTAVGGASGFALNGASLIAFATDGVASDNDGAVAGAKTRQSCASVNVASDMPDVKVSAAIEYDGLEREFGENLLRAGLLAARFDGATVSLVDSGADGANSTAYSFAGRALGAADASRKGDLCIIANADTVGRTIAAASVNGQAVADLSTQLTVDDGEGGCLVVAILSVELPSADTTGDISVTFSGGMTDCGFQLYRRVGSGTLAAVETITASAVNPLATRLSDVTAGDAIIAVAGATTSSGSDITGVNWTEGLILGQRTA
;
A
#
# COMPACT_ATOMS: atom_id res chain seq x y z
N MET A 1 -57.55 -15.59 3.93
CA MET A 1 -56.21 -15.81 4.51
C MET A 1 -55.53 -16.80 3.60
N ASN A 2 -54.47 -16.39 2.92
CA ASN A 2 -53.63 -17.34 2.20
C ASN A 2 -52.79 -18.09 3.24
N GLU A 3 -52.77 -19.40 3.16
CA GLU A 3 -52.05 -20.27 4.10
C GLU A 3 -50.55 -20.25 3.77
N ALA A 4 -49.68 -20.17 4.77
CA ALA A 4 -48.23 -20.22 4.57
C ALA A 4 -47.79 -21.64 4.23
N VAL A 5 -46.87 -21.78 3.27
CA VAL A 5 -46.28 -23.06 2.85
C VAL A 5 -44.76 -22.98 2.92
N GLU A 6 -44.12 -24.06 3.39
CA GLU A 6 -42.67 -24.18 3.48
C GLU A 6 -42.17 -25.46 2.80
N PHE A 7 -41.07 -25.34 2.06
CA PHE A 7 -40.37 -26.46 1.41
C PHE A 7 -38.89 -26.46 1.77
N ILE A 8 -38.31 -27.65 1.74
CA ILE A 8 -36.86 -27.84 1.84
C ILE A 8 -36.37 -28.50 0.56
N GLU A 9 -35.35 -27.94 -0.06
CA GLU A 9 -34.65 -28.56 -1.17
C GLU A 9 -33.23 -28.93 -0.77
N ILE A 10 -32.78 -30.11 -1.19
CA ILE A 10 -31.41 -30.57 -0.97
C ILE A 10 -30.84 -31.00 -2.31
N ASP A 11 -29.62 -30.56 -2.61
CA ASP A 11 -28.87 -31.08 -3.74
C ASP A 11 -28.08 -32.32 -3.34
N VAL A 12 -28.20 -33.39 -4.12
CA VAL A 12 -27.42 -34.61 -3.93
C VAL A 12 -26.62 -34.94 -5.18
N PRO A 13 -25.37 -35.42 -5.02
CA PRO A 13 -24.55 -35.79 -6.16
C PRO A 13 -24.96 -37.17 -6.69
N ILE A 14 -25.49 -37.20 -7.91
CA ILE A 14 -25.86 -38.42 -8.64
C ILE A 14 -24.92 -38.58 -9.84
N CYS A 15 -24.55 -39.81 -10.18
CA CYS A 15 -23.69 -40.09 -11.32
C CYS A 15 -24.42 -39.76 -12.63
N ALA A 16 -23.82 -38.88 -13.43
CA ALA A 16 -24.32 -38.52 -14.76
C ALA A 16 -24.29 -39.72 -15.73
N LEU A 17 -23.37 -40.66 -15.54
CA LEU A 17 -23.21 -41.84 -16.39
C LEU A 17 -24.34 -42.86 -16.20
N LEU A 18 -24.62 -43.64 -17.26
CA LEU A 18 -25.50 -44.81 -17.21
C LEU A 18 -24.68 -46.10 -17.11
N TYR A 19 -25.01 -46.96 -16.14
CA TYR A 19 -24.33 -48.21 -15.84
C TYR A 19 -24.13 -49.08 -17.09
N GLY A 20 -22.86 -49.39 -17.40
CA GLY A 20 -22.47 -50.27 -18.51
C GLY A 20 -22.86 -49.75 -19.90
N ALA A 21 -23.19 -48.46 -20.02
CA ALA A 21 -23.63 -47.84 -21.27
C ALA A 21 -22.89 -46.52 -21.53
N THR A 22 -23.00 -46.04 -22.77
CA THR A 22 -22.56 -44.71 -23.17
C THR A 22 -23.76 -43.79 -23.26
N ASN A 23 -23.67 -42.61 -22.62
CA ASN A 23 -24.63 -41.53 -22.74
C ASN A 23 -23.91 -40.20 -23.06
N ALA A 24 -24.64 -39.09 -23.07
CA ALA A 24 -24.08 -37.77 -23.34
C ALA A 24 -22.99 -37.34 -22.34
N ALA A 25 -23.00 -37.89 -21.12
CA ALA A 25 -22.00 -37.60 -20.09
C ALA A 25 -20.75 -38.49 -20.18
N GLY A 26 -20.76 -39.55 -21.00
CA GLY A 26 -19.62 -40.45 -21.22
C GLY A 26 -19.99 -41.93 -21.17
N THR A 27 -18.96 -42.79 -21.12
CA THR A 27 -19.11 -44.25 -21.04
C THR A 27 -18.84 -44.75 -19.63
N CYS A 28 -19.78 -45.49 -19.04
CA CYS A 28 -19.54 -46.19 -17.78
C CYS A 28 -18.88 -47.55 -18.05
N PRO A 29 -17.66 -47.83 -17.52
CA PRO A 29 -16.96 -49.10 -17.76
C PRO A 29 -17.49 -50.27 -16.89
N ALA A 30 -18.49 -50.03 -16.04
CA ALA A 30 -18.99 -51.06 -15.12
C ALA A 30 -19.73 -52.19 -15.85
N ILE A 31 -19.40 -53.44 -15.52
CA ILE A 31 -20.00 -54.65 -16.14
C ILE A 31 -20.78 -55.42 -15.08
N LEU A 32 -22.05 -55.73 -15.36
CA LEU A 32 -22.90 -56.52 -14.45
C LEU A 32 -22.39 -57.97 -14.37
N GLY A 33 -22.28 -58.52 -13.15
CA GLY A 33 -21.75 -59.86 -12.88
C GLY A 33 -20.22 -59.92 -12.74
N THR A 34 -19.50 -58.90 -13.20
CA THR A 34 -18.03 -58.79 -13.07
C THR A 34 -17.65 -57.69 -12.09
N SER A 35 -18.07 -56.45 -12.34
CA SER A 35 -17.77 -55.29 -11.49
C SER A 35 -18.71 -55.20 -10.29
N SER A 36 -19.93 -55.70 -10.39
CA SER A 36 -20.89 -55.77 -9.29
C SER A 36 -21.97 -56.83 -9.54
N LEU A 37 -22.56 -57.37 -8.48
CA LEU A 37 -23.66 -58.34 -8.57
C LEU A 37 -25.01 -57.70 -8.95
N THR A 38 -25.16 -56.39 -8.75
CA THR A 38 -26.36 -55.61 -9.06
C THR A 38 -25.94 -54.23 -9.55
N LYS A 39 -26.69 -53.65 -10.50
CA LYS A 39 -26.46 -52.26 -10.94
C LYS A 39 -26.38 -51.31 -9.74
N CYS A 40 -25.46 -50.34 -9.80
CA CYS A 40 -25.31 -49.33 -8.75
C CYS A 40 -26.57 -48.45 -8.63
N PHE A 41 -26.63 -47.61 -7.60
CA PHE A 41 -27.71 -46.64 -7.41
C PHE A 41 -27.30 -45.23 -7.86
N ASN A 42 -26.36 -45.14 -8.82
CA ASN A 42 -25.78 -43.89 -9.32
C ASN A 42 -25.24 -42.96 -8.21
N THR A 43 -24.77 -43.49 -7.09
CA THR A 43 -24.09 -42.69 -6.05
C THR A 43 -22.64 -43.12 -5.90
N ARG A 44 -21.78 -42.24 -5.37
CA ARG A 44 -20.37 -42.55 -5.14
C ARG A 44 -20.18 -43.81 -4.31
N ALA A 45 -20.97 -43.97 -3.24
CA ALA A 45 -20.89 -45.11 -2.32
C ALA A 45 -21.28 -46.45 -2.96
N THR A 46 -22.09 -46.42 -4.01
CA THR A 46 -22.58 -47.63 -4.69
C THR A 46 -21.86 -47.88 -6.02
N CYS A 47 -20.95 -46.99 -6.43
CA CYS A 47 -20.22 -47.10 -7.68
C CYS A 47 -19.16 -48.21 -7.61
N PRO A 48 -19.21 -49.22 -8.49
CA PRO A 48 -18.17 -50.27 -8.51
C PRO A 48 -16.85 -49.81 -9.13
N VAL A 49 -16.84 -48.66 -9.82
CA VAL A 49 -15.65 -48.08 -10.46
C VAL A 49 -15.57 -46.60 -10.08
N ILE A 50 -15.09 -46.33 -8.86
CA ILE A 50 -15.11 -45.00 -8.23
C ILE A 50 -14.36 -43.95 -9.07
N GLU A 51 -13.26 -44.34 -9.74
CA GLU A 51 -12.47 -43.45 -10.59
C GLU A 51 -13.24 -42.90 -11.81
N SER A 52 -14.29 -43.59 -12.25
CA SER A 52 -15.17 -43.14 -13.34
C SER A 52 -16.45 -42.46 -12.84
N TYR A 53 -16.55 -42.15 -11.56
CA TYR A 53 -17.73 -41.47 -11.00
C TYR A 53 -17.75 -39.99 -11.40
N THR A 54 -18.76 -39.60 -12.17
CA THR A 54 -18.99 -38.22 -12.61
C THR A 54 -20.20 -37.64 -11.87
N PRO A 55 -20.01 -36.87 -10.77
CA PRO A 55 -21.11 -36.30 -10.01
C PRO A 55 -21.84 -35.19 -10.77
N GLU A 56 -23.16 -35.20 -10.69
CA GLU A 56 -24.07 -34.16 -11.18
C GLU A 56 -25.07 -33.85 -10.06
N PRO A 57 -25.29 -32.58 -9.69
CA PRO A 57 -26.22 -32.22 -8.64
C PRO A 57 -27.66 -32.45 -9.10
N VAL A 58 -28.45 -33.16 -8.28
CA VAL A 58 -29.89 -33.32 -8.46
C VAL A 58 -30.62 -32.81 -7.23
N THR A 59 -31.58 -31.92 -7.44
CA THR A 59 -32.39 -31.35 -6.37
C THR A 59 -33.55 -32.28 -5.99
N ILE A 60 -33.65 -32.59 -4.70
CA ILE A 60 -34.79 -33.31 -4.10
C ILE A 60 -35.55 -32.33 -3.19
N ARG A 61 -36.88 -32.26 -3.38
CA ARG A 61 -37.75 -31.37 -2.62
C ARG A 61 -38.60 -32.13 -1.60
N PHE A 62 -38.64 -31.60 -0.39
CA PHE A 62 -39.40 -32.09 0.74
C PHE A 62 -40.39 -31.02 1.21
N ALA A 63 -41.51 -31.47 1.74
CA ALA A 63 -42.53 -30.60 2.31
C ALA A 63 -43.01 -31.13 3.67
N LEU A 64 -43.66 -30.24 4.43
CA LEU A 64 -44.36 -30.61 5.66
C LEU A 64 -45.41 -31.68 5.37
N ASP A 65 -45.42 -32.73 6.19
CA ASP A 65 -46.40 -33.80 6.10
C ASP A 65 -47.76 -33.35 6.67
N ASN A 66 -48.43 -32.45 5.95
CA ASN A 66 -49.79 -32.04 6.23
C ASN A 66 -50.66 -32.23 4.97
N GLY A 67 -51.98 -32.35 5.15
CA GLY A 67 -52.92 -32.59 4.05
C GLY A 67 -53.11 -31.40 3.10
N ASN A 68 -52.35 -30.32 3.25
CA ASN A 68 -52.60 -29.03 2.60
C ASN A 68 -51.59 -28.68 1.50
N LEU A 69 -50.76 -29.65 1.09
CA LEU A 69 -49.73 -29.47 0.05
C LEU A 69 -50.33 -29.05 -1.31
N PRO A 70 -49.72 -28.09 -2.03
CA PRO A 70 -50.14 -27.73 -3.39
C PRO A 70 -49.86 -28.87 -4.38
N ASP A 71 -50.86 -29.25 -5.19
CA ASP A 71 -50.74 -30.32 -6.20
C ASP A 71 -49.80 -29.93 -7.37
N ASP A 72 -49.59 -28.64 -7.58
CA ASP A 72 -48.80 -28.06 -8.66
C ASP A 72 -47.29 -28.04 -8.38
N ILE A 73 -46.88 -28.21 -7.12
CA ILE A 73 -45.47 -28.24 -6.71
C ILE A 73 -45.13 -29.65 -6.20
N PRO A 74 -44.46 -30.50 -7.01
CA PRO A 74 -44.10 -31.84 -6.58
C PRO A 74 -43.07 -31.78 -5.44
N ALA A 75 -43.40 -32.42 -4.31
CA ALA A 75 -42.55 -32.54 -3.13
C ALA A 75 -42.85 -33.83 -2.36
N ILE A 76 -41.86 -34.33 -1.62
CA ILE A 76 -42.01 -35.53 -0.78
C ILE A 76 -42.47 -35.10 0.64
N PRO A 77 -43.63 -35.57 1.13
CA PRO A 77 -44.19 -35.19 2.44
C PRO A 77 -43.46 -35.91 3.60
N SER A 78 -42.22 -35.50 3.84
CA SER A 78 -41.33 -36.13 4.84
C SER A 78 -41.12 -35.28 6.08
N ILE A 79 -41.35 -33.97 6.03
CA ILE A 79 -40.92 -33.05 7.09
C ILE A 79 -41.95 -33.04 8.22
N GLN A 80 -41.47 -33.18 9.46
CA GLN A 80 -42.24 -33.05 10.69
C GLN A 80 -42.13 -31.64 11.27
N SER A 81 -40.92 -31.07 11.31
CA SER A 81 -40.67 -29.72 11.79
C SER A 81 -39.50 -29.08 11.06
N ILE A 82 -39.57 -27.75 10.94
CA ILE A 82 -38.49 -26.89 10.47
C ILE A 82 -38.25 -25.88 11.58
N ASP A 83 -37.12 -25.98 12.27
CA ASP A 83 -36.71 -25.04 13.29
C ASP A 83 -35.62 -24.13 12.70
N PHE A 84 -35.81 -22.82 12.79
CA PHE A 84 -34.85 -21.83 12.29
C PHE A 84 -34.38 -20.95 13.44
N THR A 85 -33.07 -20.80 13.57
CA THR A 85 -32.44 -19.81 14.44
C THR A 85 -31.71 -18.82 13.55
N PRO A 86 -32.12 -17.53 13.51
CA PRO A 86 -31.45 -16.53 12.69
C PRO A 86 -30.04 -16.27 13.21
N GLY A 87 -29.14 -15.94 12.28
CA GLY A 87 -27.80 -15.49 12.63
C GLY A 87 -27.84 -14.10 13.29
N VAL A 88 -26.80 -13.80 14.05
CA VAL A 88 -26.56 -12.49 14.66
C VAL A 88 -25.31 -11.90 14.04
N VAL A 89 -25.41 -10.72 13.48
CA VAL A 89 -24.26 -9.97 12.96
C VAL A 89 -23.60 -9.22 14.11
N SER A 90 -22.30 -9.43 14.26
CA SER A 90 -21.48 -8.64 15.17
C SER A 90 -20.93 -7.42 14.45
N LEU A 91 -20.81 -6.31 15.18
CA LEU A 91 -20.51 -5.00 14.61
C LEU A 91 -19.09 -4.58 15.01
N GLY A 92 -18.10 -4.92 14.17
CA GLY A 92 -16.70 -4.55 14.36
C GLY A 92 -15.98 -5.33 15.46
N GLU A 93 -16.43 -6.54 15.78
CA GLU A 93 -15.80 -7.39 16.79
C GLU A 93 -15.45 -8.77 16.23
N ASP A 94 -16.44 -9.49 15.68
CA ASP A 94 -16.25 -10.83 15.12
C ASP A 94 -17.18 -11.09 13.93
N LEU A 95 -17.23 -12.32 13.43
CA LEU A 95 -18.12 -12.67 12.32
C LEU A 95 -19.60 -12.67 12.74
N GLY A 96 -19.91 -12.83 14.03
CA GLY A 96 -21.24 -13.01 14.59
C GLY A 96 -21.66 -14.48 14.75
N GLU A 97 -22.90 -14.71 15.15
CA GLU A 97 -23.51 -16.04 15.29
C GLU A 97 -24.10 -16.52 13.96
N ARG A 98 -23.88 -17.80 13.63
CA ARG A 98 -24.35 -18.38 12.36
C ARG A 98 -25.84 -18.70 12.42
N ALA A 99 -26.54 -18.50 11.30
CA ALA A 99 -27.91 -18.97 11.17
C ALA A 99 -27.94 -20.50 11.16
N THR A 100 -28.86 -21.11 11.92
CA THR A 100 -29.00 -22.58 11.99
C THR A 100 -30.40 -23.00 11.54
N LEU A 101 -30.45 -23.97 10.63
CA LEU A 101 -31.66 -24.61 10.14
C LEU A 101 -31.67 -26.08 10.55
N VAL A 102 -32.67 -26.50 11.32
CA VAL A 102 -32.86 -27.90 11.72
C VAL A 102 -34.14 -28.42 11.09
N VAL A 103 -34.00 -29.40 10.20
CA VAL A 103 -35.12 -30.08 9.55
C VAL A 103 -35.26 -31.46 10.14
N ARG A 104 -36.40 -31.74 10.76
CA ARG A 104 -36.74 -33.08 11.25
C ARG A 104 -37.70 -33.75 10.28
N CYS A 105 -37.33 -34.93 9.83
CA CYS A 105 -38.09 -35.72 8.88
C CYS A 105 -38.55 -37.04 9.51
N ARG A 106 -39.74 -37.50 9.12
CA ARG A 106 -40.22 -38.86 9.42
C ARG A 106 -39.82 -39.83 8.32
N ASP A 107 -39.54 -41.06 8.73
CA ASP A 107 -39.36 -42.16 7.80
C ASP A 107 -40.71 -42.71 7.31
N HIS A 108 -40.71 -43.16 6.06
CA HIS A 108 -41.90 -43.63 5.34
C HIS A 108 -41.49 -44.53 4.18
N ARG A 109 -42.46 -45.21 3.57
CA ARG A 109 -42.22 -46.02 2.36
C ARG A 109 -42.22 -45.14 1.12
N TRP A 110 -41.36 -45.46 0.17
CA TRP A 110 -41.21 -44.70 -1.07
C TRP A 110 -40.95 -45.63 -2.25
N SER A 111 -41.51 -45.28 -3.40
CA SER A 111 -41.39 -46.05 -4.66
C SER A 111 -40.00 -45.97 -5.29
N ASP A 112 -39.11 -45.13 -4.76
CA ASP A 112 -37.76 -44.90 -5.29
C ASP A 112 -37.73 -44.33 -6.72
N SER A 113 -38.85 -43.73 -7.12
CA SER A 113 -39.03 -43.06 -8.41
C SER A 113 -38.63 -41.59 -8.32
N GLY A 114 -37.94 -41.08 -9.35
CA GLY A 114 -37.59 -39.67 -9.51
C GLY A 114 -36.12 -39.46 -9.90
N PRO A 115 -35.75 -38.25 -10.34
CA PRO A 115 -34.42 -37.96 -10.89
C PRO A 115 -33.26 -38.13 -9.89
N GLY A 116 -33.53 -37.98 -8.58
CA GLY A 116 -32.55 -38.13 -7.50
C GLY A 116 -32.47 -39.53 -6.89
N PHE A 117 -33.10 -40.53 -7.51
CA PHE A 117 -33.27 -41.88 -6.97
C PHE A 117 -32.75 -42.95 -7.94
N ASP A 118 -33.15 -44.21 -7.77
CA ASP A 118 -32.64 -45.33 -8.57
C ASP A 118 -33.09 -45.23 -10.03
N LYS A 119 -32.15 -44.88 -10.93
CA LYS A 119 -32.39 -44.83 -12.40
C LYS A 119 -32.82 -46.18 -12.98
N TYR A 120 -32.59 -47.28 -12.26
CA TYR A 120 -32.90 -48.64 -12.69
C TYR A 120 -34.01 -49.29 -11.87
N ALA A 121 -34.86 -48.50 -11.20
CA ALA A 121 -35.92 -49.01 -10.32
C ALA A 121 -36.80 -50.07 -11.01
N ASP A 122 -37.18 -49.85 -12.27
CA ASP A 122 -38.01 -50.78 -13.07
C ASP A 122 -37.28 -52.07 -13.47
N GLU A 123 -35.96 -52.08 -13.42
CA GLU A 123 -35.13 -53.26 -13.71
C GLU A 123 -34.83 -54.09 -12.45
N ARG A 124 -35.25 -53.63 -11.27
CA ARG A 124 -35.05 -54.36 -10.00
C ARG A 124 -36.04 -55.51 -9.89
N ALA A 125 -35.57 -56.66 -9.41
CA ALA A 125 -36.40 -57.86 -9.22
C ALA A 125 -37.45 -57.74 -8.08
N ARG A 126 -37.42 -56.67 -7.29
CA ARG A 126 -38.33 -56.44 -6.16
C ARG A 126 -38.84 -55.00 -6.22
N ASP A 127 -40.13 -54.83 -5.94
CA ASP A 127 -40.74 -53.51 -5.81
C ASP A 127 -40.06 -52.72 -4.67
N PRO A 128 -39.43 -51.57 -4.99
CA PRO A 128 -38.77 -50.73 -3.98
C PRO A 128 -39.74 -50.23 -2.90
N TYR A 129 -41.04 -50.10 -3.18
CA TYR A 129 -42.01 -49.60 -2.20
C TYR A 129 -42.18 -50.53 -0.99
N TRP A 130 -42.04 -51.85 -1.20
CA TRP A 130 -42.18 -52.87 -0.16
C TRP A 130 -40.85 -53.29 0.47
N ASN A 131 -39.72 -52.74 0.00
CA ASN A 131 -38.39 -53.16 0.39
C ASN A 131 -37.60 -52.03 1.05
N GLY A 132 -37.76 -51.90 2.37
CA GLY A 132 -37.14 -50.86 3.18
C GLY A 132 -37.93 -49.55 3.19
N THR A 133 -37.38 -48.53 3.84
CA THR A 133 -37.98 -47.20 4.00
C THR A 133 -37.05 -46.12 3.43
N PHE A 134 -37.53 -44.88 3.32
CA PHE A 134 -36.86 -43.81 2.59
C PHE A 134 -35.49 -43.45 3.19
N TRP A 135 -35.44 -43.01 4.45
CA TRP A 135 -34.20 -42.45 5.04
C TRP A 135 -33.08 -43.48 5.24
N PRO A 136 -33.35 -44.74 5.64
CA PRO A 136 -32.30 -45.77 5.68
C PRO A 136 -31.69 -46.04 4.31
N ARG A 137 -32.51 -46.10 3.25
CA ARG A 137 -32.01 -46.27 1.87
C ARG A 137 -31.21 -45.07 1.41
N PHE A 138 -31.72 -43.87 1.69
CA PHE A 138 -31.06 -42.61 1.34
C PHE A 138 -29.69 -42.49 2.01
N ARG A 139 -29.59 -42.75 3.33
CA ARG A 139 -28.32 -42.75 4.06
C ARG A 139 -27.34 -43.82 3.57
N ALA A 140 -27.82 -45.02 3.21
CA ALA A 140 -26.95 -46.05 2.66
C ALA A 140 -26.32 -45.64 1.30
N ARG A 141 -27.03 -44.82 0.52
CA ARG A 141 -26.59 -44.33 -0.79
C ARG A 141 -25.77 -43.04 -0.70
N HIS A 142 -26.08 -42.21 0.28
CA HIS A 142 -25.40 -40.96 0.61
C HIS A 142 -24.89 -41.03 2.07
N PRO A 143 -23.74 -41.69 2.30
CA PRO A 143 -23.20 -41.86 3.66
C PRO A 143 -22.97 -40.55 4.39
N SER A 144 -22.68 -39.48 3.66
CA SER A 144 -22.56 -38.11 4.15
C SER A 144 -23.28 -37.16 3.19
N LEU A 145 -24.00 -36.19 3.76
CA LEU A 145 -24.56 -35.03 3.08
C LEU A 145 -23.84 -33.73 3.47
N ARG A 146 -22.80 -33.82 4.30
CA ARG A 146 -22.07 -32.64 4.77
C ARG A 146 -21.48 -31.87 3.60
N GLY A 147 -21.61 -30.55 3.62
CA GLY A 147 -21.18 -29.65 2.55
C GLY A 147 -22.16 -29.54 1.39
N GLN A 148 -23.25 -30.33 1.35
CA GLN A 148 -24.24 -30.21 0.28
C GLN A 148 -25.15 -28.98 0.48
N PRO A 149 -25.54 -28.29 -0.60
CA PRO A 149 -26.51 -27.19 -0.53
C PRO A 149 -27.88 -27.65 -0.05
N ILE A 150 -28.49 -26.82 0.81
CA ILE A 150 -29.87 -26.96 1.26
C ILE A 150 -30.56 -25.60 1.24
N ARG A 151 -31.81 -25.58 0.78
CA ARG A 151 -32.61 -24.36 0.64
C ARG A 151 -33.88 -24.45 1.46
N ARG A 152 -34.21 -23.37 2.17
CA ARG A 152 -35.52 -23.16 2.80
C ARG A 152 -36.33 -22.23 1.92
N ILE A 153 -37.51 -22.68 1.49
CA ILE A 153 -38.39 -21.91 0.61
C ILE A 153 -39.67 -21.61 1.39
N GLN A 154 -40.04 -20.33 1.49
CA GLN A 154 -41.22 -19.87 2.21
C GLN A 154 -42.11 -19.02 1.30
N GLY A 155 -43.41 -19.31 1.28
CA GLY A 155 -44.38 -18.55 0.51
C GLY A 155 -45.81 -18.76 0.96
N LEU A 156 -46.75 -18.31 0.14
CA LEU A 156 -48.18 -18.45 0.34
C LEU A 156 -48.77 -19.45 -0.65
N LYS A 157 -49.76 -20.22 -0.22
CA LYS A 157 -50.50 -21.14 -1.09
C LYS A 157 -51.10 -20.39 -2.29
N GLY A 158 -50.84 -20.88 -3.50
CA GLY A 158 -51.24 -20.26 -4.76
C GLY A 158 -50.17 -19.40 -5.43
N GLN A 159 -49.03 -19.14 -4.76
CA GLN A 159 -47.84 -18.62 -5.41
C GLN A 159 -47.09 -19.74 -6.14
N SER A 160 -46.51 -19.40 -7.28
CA SER A 160 -45.53 -20.27 -7.95
C SER A 160 -44.23 -20.33 -7.13
N LEU A 161 -43.44 -21.39 -7.32
CA LEU A 161 -42.16 -21.56 -6.61
C LEU A 161 -41.20 -20.38 -6.79
N ALA A 162 -41.22 -19.73 -7.96
CA ALA A 162 -40.35 -18.60 -8.28
C ALA A 162 -40.76 -17.29 -7.57
N GLU A 163 -42.00 -17.19 -7.10
CA GLU A 163 -42.50 -16.05 -6.32
C GLU A 163 -42.24 -16.22 -4.82
N MET A 164 -41.79 -17.41 -4.39
CA MET A 164 -41.50 -17.71 -2.98
C MET A 164 -40.08 -17.27 -2.62
N VAL A 165 -39.88 -16.89 -1.35
CA VAL A 165 -38.56 -16.48 -0.84
C VAL A 165 -37.73 -17.74 -0.59
N THR A 166 -36.57 -17.82 -1.24
CA THR A 166 -35.60 -18.90 -1.07
C THR A 166 -34.42 -18.41 -0.25
N ARG A 167 -34.04 -19.18 0.77
CA ARG A 167 -32.87 -18.95 1.62
C ARG A 167 -31.89 -20.11 1.50
N HIS A 168 -30.61 -19.79 1.36
CA HIS A 168 -29.55 -20.73 1.02
C HIS A 168 -28.63 -21.04 2.21
N TYR A 169 -28.41 -22.33 2.46
CA TYR A 169 -27.56 -22.86 3.53
C TYR A 169 -26.73 -24.06 3.03
N VAL A 170 -25.84 -24.54 3.90
CA VAL A 170 -25.01 -25.73 3.69
C VAL A 170 -25.26 -26.73 4.82
N ILE A 171 -25.41 -28.01 4.48
CA ILE A 171 -25.60 -29.07 5.48
C ILE A 171 -24.31 -29.25 6.30
N ASP A 172 -24.41 -29.09 7.62
CA ASP A 172 -23.30 -29.30 8.55
C ASP A 172 -23.27 -30.75 9.06
N SER A 173 -24.43 -31.28 9.45
CA SER A 173 -24.52 -32.63 9.99
C SER A 173 -25.89 -33.27 9.76
N THR A 174 -25.92 -34.60 9.81
CA THR A 174 -27.15 -35.39 9.78
C THR A 174 -27.14 -36.43 10.88
N SER A 175 -28.31 -36.73 11.41
CA SER A 175 -28.51 -37.71 12.49
C SER A 175 -29.71 -38.59 12.19
N GLY A 176 -29.61 -39.87 12.55
CA GLY A 176 -30.62 -40.87 12.24
C GLY A 176 -30.44 -41.54 10.87
N PRO A 177 -31.33 -42.45 10.46
CA PRO A 177 -32.63 -42.69 11.08
C PRO A 177 -32.50 -43.30 12.48
N GLN A 178 -33.18 -42.69 13.45
CA GLN A 178 -33.26 -43.17 14.83
C GLN A 178 -34.24 -44.34 14.95
N ALA A 179 -34.28 -45.01 16.11
CA ALA A 179 -35.20 -46.13 16.34
C ALA A 179 -36.69 -45.73 16.25
N ASP A 180 -37.01 -44.45 16.47
CA ASP A 180 -38.34 -43.88 16.30
C ASP A 180 -38.68 -43.50 14.84
N GLY A 181 -37.74 -43.72 13.91
CA GLY A 181 -37.90 -43.37 12.50
C GLY A 181 -37.65 -41.89 12.17
N SER A 182 -37.08 -41.10 13.10
CA SER A 182 -36.72 -39.71 12.82
C SER A 182 -35.36 -39.58 12.11
N TYR A 183 -35.28 -38.68 11.13
CA TYR A 183 -34.04 -38.28 10.45
C TYR A 183 -33.89 -36.77 10.57
N THR A 184 -32.78 -36.29 11.12
CA THR A 184 -32.53 -34.87 11.36
C THR A 184 -31.40 -34.38 10.47
N ILE A 185 -31.62 -33.24 9.81
CA ILE A 185 -30.61 -32.52 9.04
C ILE A 185 -30.39 -31.18 9.71
N THR A 186 -29.14 -30.89 10.05
CA THR A 186 -28.70 -29.60 10.58
C THR A 186 -27.88 -28.90 9.52
N ALA A 187 -28.27 -27.68 9.19
CA ALA A 187 -27.63 -26.83 8.21
C ALA A 187 -27.30 -25.47 8.80
N THR A 188 -26.26 -24.84 8.27
CA THR A 188 -25.74 -23.55 8.71
C THR A 188 -25.34 -22.72 7.48
N ASP A 189 -24.98 -21.47 7.70
CA ASP A 189 -24.39 -20.64 6.65
C ASP A 189 -23.05 -21.20 6.11
N PRO A 190 -22.63 -20.78 4.90
CA PRO A 190 -21.39 -21.27 4.30
C PRO A 190 -20.12 -20.80 5.01
N ILE A 191 -20.19 -19.76 5.84
CA ILE A 191 -19.04 -19.28 6.64
C ILE A 191 -18.53 -20.38 7.58
N ALA A 192 -19.40 -21.30 8.03
CA ALA A 192 -19.00 -22.45 8.84
C ALA A 192 -18.03 -23.42 8.12
N LEU A 193 -17.84 -23.31 6.80
CA LEU A 193 -16.79 -24.04 6.10
C LEU A 193 -15.39 -23.54 6.49
N ALA A 194 -15.26 -22.28 6.93
CA ALA A 194 -14.01 -21.63 7.30
C ALA A 194 -13.55 -21.89 8.74
N ASN A 195 -14.30 -22.68 9.53
CA ASN A 195 -13.91 -23.00 10.91
C ASN A 195 -12.53 -23.69 10.97
N GLY A 196 -11.76 -23.44 12.04
CA GLY A 196 -10.38 -23.92 12.21
C GLY A 196 -10.18 -25.45 12.23
N ASP A 197 -11.24 -26.23 12.48
CA ASP A 197 -11.21 -27.69 12.31
C ASP A 197 -11.18 -28.12 10.83
N ARG A 198 -11.44 -27.18 9.92
CA ARG A 198 -11.63 -27.39 8.47
C ARG A 198 -10.71 -26.53 7.61
N ALA A 199 -10.36 -25.33 8.07
CA ALA A 199 -9.62 -24.34 7.29
C ALA A 199 -8.51 -23.70 8.15
N GLN A 200 -7.27 -23.80 7.67
CA GLN A 200 -6.10 -23.20 8.30
C GLN A 200 -5.24 -22.50 7.26
N ALA A 201 -4.68 -21.36 7.63
CA ALA A 201 -3.77 -20.59 6.79
C ALA A 201 -2.49 -20.25 7.58
N PRO A 202 -1.29 -20.59 7.07
CA PRO A 202 -1.03 -21.51 5.96
C PRO A 202 -1.49 -22.95 6.25
N LEU A 203 -1.55 -23.77 5.20
CA LEU A 203 -1.73 -25.21 5.36
C LEU A 203 -0.49 -25.82 6.04
N LEU A 204 -0.72 -26.86 6.83
CA LEU A 204 0.38 -27.61 7.44
C LEU A 204 1.27 -28.19 6.33
N SER A 205 2.56 -27.83 6.35
CA SER A 205 3.54 -28.36 5.42
C SER A 205 4.07 -29.70 5.92
N GLU A 206 4.32 -30.62 4.99
CA GLU A 206 4.76 -31.99 5.29
C GLU A 206 6.28 -32.19 5.25
N GLY A 207 7.04 -31.14 4.91
CA GLY A 207 8.49 -31.22 4.77
C GLY A 207 9.24 -31.09 6.11
N PHE A 208 10.32 -31.85 6.21
CA PHE A 208 11.26 -31.85 7.31
C PHE A 208 12.69 -31.62 6.80
N LEU A 209 13.59 -31.17 7.66
CA LEU A 209 15.01 -31.12 7.34
C LEU A 209 15.58 -32.54 7.17
N LEU A 210 16.23 -32.80 6.03
CA LEU A 210 16.92 -34.07 5.75
C LEU A 210 18.18 -34.26 6.61
N ALA A 211 18.80 -33.16 7.01
CA ALA A 211 19.99 -33.14 7.87
C ALA A 211 19.96 -31.88 8.72
N ALA A 212 20.68 -31.90 9.85
CA ALA A 212 20.87 -30.73 10.69
C ALA A 212 21.57 -29.60 9.92
N ILE A 213 21.21 -28.35 10.23
CA ILE A 213 21.80 -27.14 9.66
C ILE A 213 22.34 -26.26 10.78
N ALA A 214 23.54 -25.71 10.59
CA ALA A 214 24.15 -24.74 11.49
C ALA A 214 23.62 -23.31 11.22
N GLU A 215 23.93 -22.36 12.10
CA GLU A 215 23.51 -20.95 11.98
C GLU A 215 23.97 -20.29 10.65
N ALA A 216 25.18 -20.64 10.18
CA ALA A 216 25.76 -20.08 8.96
C ALA A 216 25.34 -20.82 7.67
N ASP A 217 24.62 -21.93 7.78
CA ASP A 217 24.21 -22.70 6.60
C ASP A 217 23.11 -21.95 5.83
N THR A 218 23.39 -21.69 4.55
CA THR A 218 22.48 -21.03 3.61
C THR A 218 21.77 -22.00 2.68
N THR A 219 21.92 -23.31 2.89
CA THR A 219 21.18 -24.33 2.15
C THR A 219 20.58 -25.38 3.09
N ALA A 220 19.39 -25.86 2.75
CA ALA A 220 18.71 -26.94 3.44
C ALA A 220 18.09 -27.90 2.43
N THR A 221 18.05 -29.19 2.72
CA THR A 221 17.37 -30.18 1.87
C THR A 221 16.14 -30.70 2.59
N LEU A 222 15.00 -30.74 1.90
CA LEU A 222 13.75 -31.26 2.43
C LEU A 222 13.69 -32.79 2.37
N SER A 223 12.96 -33.37 3.30
CA SER A 223 12.61 -34.79 3.40
C SER A 223 11.09 -34.91 3.59
N PRO A 224 10.42 -35.90 2.97
CA PRO A 224 10.94 -36.95 2.10
C PRO A 224 11.28 -36.47 0.67
N VAL A 225 12.02 -37.28 -0.10
CA VAL A 225 12.40 -36.95 -1.49
C VAL A 225 11.15 -36.68 -2.35
N GLY A 226 11.17 -35.59 -3.10
CA GLY A 226 10.09 -35.11 -3.94
C GLY A 226 9.13 -34.14 -3.24
N ILE A 227 9.26 -33.94 -1.92
CA ILE A 227 8.34 -33.07 -1.17
C ILE A 227 8.46 -31.61 -1.57
N GLY A 228 9.62 -31.18 -2.09
CA GLY A 228 9.83 -29.82 -2.56
C GLY A 228 8.81 -29.37 -3.61
N ALA A 229 8.21 -30.29 -4.37
CA ALA A 229 7.13 -29.95 -5.31
C ALA A 229 5.87 -29.36 -4.66
N THR A 230 5.68 -29.56 -3.35
CA THR A 230 4.57 -28.97 -2.58
C THR A 230 4.87 -27.55 -2.07
N TYR A 231 6.12 -27.11 -2.17
CA TYR A 231 6.57 -25.78 -1.79
C TYR A 231 6.63 -24.89 -3.04
N PRO A 232 6.14 -23.63 -2.97
CA PRO A 232 6.36 -22.63 -4.02
C PRO A 232 7.85 -22.49 -4.40
N GLU A 233 8.14 -21.97 -5.59
CA GLU A 233 9.52 -21.78 -6.07
C GLU A 233 10.32 -20.80 -5.22
N GLU A 234 9.64 -19.82 -4.63
CA GLU A 234 10.19 -18.91 -3.64
C GLU A 234 9.13 -18.55 -2.60
N GLY A 235 9.56 -18.13 -1.41
CA GLY A 235 8.65 -17.71 -0.36
C GLY A 235 9.31 -17.67 1.01
N TRP A 236 8.50 -17.93 2.03
CA TRP A 236 8.90 -17.92 3.42
C TRP A 236 8.69 -19.30 4.04
N VAL A 237 9.67 -19.75 4.83
CA VAL A 237 9.55 -20.95 5.68
C VAL A 237 9.89 -20.62 7.11
N VAL A 238 9.26 -21.34 8.04
CA VAL A 238 9.51 -21.29 9.47
C VAL A 238 10.06 -22.65 9.89
N ILE A 239 11.29 -22.67 10.36
CA ILE A 239 11.99 -23.88 10.79
C ILE A 239 11.80 -24.04 12.30
N SER A 240 11.34 -25.22 12.72
CA SER A 240 11.10 -25.58 14.13
C SER A 240 10.18 -24.63 14.89
N GLY A 241 9.42 -23.79 14.18
CA GLY A 241 8.54 -22.78 14.78
C GLY A 241 9.27 -21.60 15.42
N ASN A 242 10.59 -21.43 15.24
CA ASN A 242 11.37 -20.40 15.94
C ASN A 242 12.24 -19.53 15.01
N GLU A 243 12.43 -19.94 13.76
CA GLU A 243 13.22 -19.15 12.80
C GLU A 243 12.46 -18.99 11.49
N VAL A 244 12.29 -17.75 11.06
CA VAL A 244 11.75 -17.41 9.74
C VAL A 244 12.91 -17.25 8.76
N CYS A 245 12.85 -17.98 7.65
CA CYS A 245 13.81 -17.90 6.55
C CYS A 245 13.08 -17.54 5.26
N ARG A 246 13.67 -16.64 4.45
CA ARG A 246 13.28 -16.51 3.05
C ARG A 246 13.97 -17.61 2.25
N TYR A 247 13.28 -18.22 1.28
CA TYR A 247 13.88 -19.29 0.49
C TYR A 247 13.62 -19.14 -1.01
N THR A 248 14.53 -19.70 -1.80
CA THR A 248 14.30 -20.11 -3.19
C THR A 248 14.56 -21.61 -3.31
N ARG A 249 13.81 -22.31 -4.16
CA ARG A 249 13.82 -23.78 -4.23
C ARG A 249 14.29 -24.28 -5.58
N SER A 250 15.08 -25.35 -5.55
CA SER A 250 15.40 -26.20 -6.70
C SER A 250 15.25 -27.68 -6.33
N GLY A 251 14.21 -28.33 -6.85
CA GLY A 251 13.84 -29.68 -6.41
C GLY A 251 13.46 -29.68 -4.92
N ASP A 252 14.17 -30.48 -4.12
CA ASP A 252 14.01 -30.54 -2.65
C ASP A 252 15.01 -29.64 -1.90
N VAL A 253 15.91 -28.96 -2.62
CA VAL A 253 16.95 -28.12 -2.01
C VAL A 253 16.43 -26.67 -1.93
N LEU A 254 16.48 -26.11 -0.73
CA LEU A 254 16.19 -24.72 -0.42
C LEU A 254 17.50 -23.94 -0.28
N THR A 255 17.59 -22.80 -0.95
CA THR A 255 18.59 -21.76 -0.66
C THR A 255 17.94 -20.75 0.28
N LEU A 256 18.52 -20.56 1.47
CA LEU A 256 17.94 -19.83 2.58
C LEU A 256 18.63 -18.49 2.81
N THR A 257 17.84 -17.46 3.05
CA THR A 257 18.24 -16.25 3.79
C THR A 257 17.70 -16.38 5.21
N ARG A 258 18.60 -16.59 6.18
CA ARG A 258 18.33 -16.97 7.58
C ARG A 258 17.94 -15.78 8.45
N GLY A 259 17.33 -16.03 9.62
CA GLY A 259 17.07 -15.02 10.65
C GLY A 259 16.30 -13.78 10.16
N GLN A 260 15.11 -13.98 9.59
CA GLN A 260 14.30 -12.91 9.02
C GLN A 260 13.13 -12.53 9.94
N LYS A 261 12.46 -11.41 9.64
CA LYS A 261 11.25 -10.94 10.37
C LYS A 261 11.43 -10.90 11.89
N GLY A 262 12.60 -10.47 12.37
CA GLY A 262 12.93 -10.34 13.78
C GLY A 262 13.34 -11.63 14.50
N THR A 263 13.38 -12.77 13.79
CA THR A 263 13.96 -14.02 14.32
C THR A 263 15.48 -14.06 14.16
N ALA A 264 16.17 -14.82 15.02
CA ALA A 264 17.61 -15.05 14.91
C ALA A 264 17.90 -16.34 14.15
N ALA A 265 18.99 -16.35 13.36
CA ALA A 265 19.52 -17.58 12.79
C ALA A 265 19.99 -18.50 13.93
N GLN A 266 19.63 -19.78 13.88
CA GLN A 266 20.01 -20.76 14.92
C GLN A 266 20.31 -22.14 14.34
N GLU A 267 20.87 -23.03 15.16
CA GLU A 267 21.06 -24.43 14.76
C GLU A 267 19.71 -25.16 14.78
N HIS A 268 19.44 -25.96 13.74
CA HIS A 268 18.26 -26.83 13.66
C HIS A 268 18.67 -28.28 13.45
N GLY A 269 17.91 -29.19 14.04
CA GLY A 269 18.14 -30.63 13.97
C GLY A 269 17.67 -31.28 12.67
N GLU A 270 18.17 -32.49 12.42
CA GLU A 270 17.57 -33.37 11.42
C GLU A 270 16.14 -33.75 11.84
N GLY A 271 15.21 -33.75 10.87
CA GLY A 271 13.81 -34.06 11.13
C GLY A 271 13.00 -32.88 11.68
N ASP A 272 13.61 -31.71 11.84
CA ASP A 272 12.91 -30.49 12.22
C ASP A 272 11.92 -30.06 11.12
N ARG A 273 10.74 -29.59 11.55
CA ARG A 273 9.66 -29.21 10.64
C ARG A 273 10.02 -27.94 9.87
N VAL A 274 9.78 -27.95 8.57
CA VAL A 274 9.91 -26.77 7.69
C VAL A 274 8.52 -26.34 7.24
N GLN A 275 7.92 -25.38 7.93
CA GLN A 275 6.56 -24.92 7.69
C GLN A 275 6.53 -23.74 6.72
N LEU A 276 5.66 -23.72 5.71
CA LEU A 276 5.44 -22.52 4.90
C LEU A 276 4.83 -21.40 5.74
N GLY A 277 5.33 -20.17 5.56
CA GLY A 277 4.74 -18.94 6.11
C GLY A 277 4.05 -18.11 5.02
N ILE A 278 3.07 -17.28 5.41
CA ILE A 278 2.37 -16.37 4.49
C ILE A 278 2.75 -14.93 4.81
N GLU A 279 3.15 -14.19 3.78
CA GLU A 279 3.32 -12.74 3.85
C GLU A 279 2.18 -12.06 3.08
N PHE A 280 1.47 -11.16 3.76
CA PHE A 280 0.54 -10.23 3.16
C PHE A 280 1.22 -8.88 3.02
N LYS A 281 1.44 -8.45 1.77
CA LYS A 281 1.86 -7.08 1.46
C LYS A 281 0.68 -6.11 1.66
N PRO A 282 0.94 -4.80 1.80
CA PRO A 282 -0.11 -3.80 1.97
C PRO A 282 -1.17 -3.89 0.89
N GLN A 283 -2.40 -4.21 1.31
CA GLN A 283 -3.56 -4.29 0.44
C GLN A 283 -4.84 -4.07 1.25
N SER A 284 -5.96 -3.82 0.57
CA SER A 284 -7.26 -3.69 1.22
C SER A 284 -7.61 -4.94 2.03
N PRO A 285 -8.19 -4.80 3.25
CA PRO A 285 -8.60 -5.95 4.04
C PRO A 285 -9.65 -6.80 3.31
N ALA A 286 -10.43 -6.22 2.39
CA ALA A 286 -11.32 -6.99 1.52
C ALA A 286 -10.59 -8.04 0.67
N LEU A 287 -9.43 -7.69 0.12
CA LEU A 287 -8.61 -8.60 -0.69
C LEU A 287 -7.97 -9.68 0.17
N ILE A 288 -7.52 -9.34 1.38
CA ILE A 288 -6.95 -10.32 2.32
C ILE A 288 -8.01 -11.35 2.73
N ILE A 289 -9.19 -10.88 3.15
CA ILE A 289 -10.30 -11.75 3.57
C ILE A 289 -10.74 -12.64 2.41
N ALA A 290 -10.88 -12.10 1.19
CA ALA A 290 -11.23 -12.88 0.01
C ALA A 290 -10.16 -13.93 -0.31
N TYR A 291 -8.87 -13.57 -0.23
CA TYR A 291 -7.77 -14.51 -0.44
C TYR A 291 -7.81 -15.67 0.57
N LEU A 292 -8.09 -15.37 1.85
CA LEU A 292 -8.24 -16.39 2.89
C LEU A 292 -9.38 -17.36 2.60
N PHE A 293 -10.57 -16.86 2.23
CA PHE A 293 -11.70 -17.71 1.85
C PHE A 293 -11.40 -18.57 0.62
N LEU A 294 -10.86 -17.97 -0.45
CA LEU A 294 -10.71 -18.67 -1.73
C LEU A 294 -9.59 -19.71 -1.73
N ASN A 295 -8.50 -19.48 -0.98
CA ASN A 295 -7.32 -20.34 -1.02
C ASN A 295 -7.23 -21.33 0.13
N TYR A 296 -7.88 -21.06 1.27
CA TYR A 296 -7.74 -21.89 2.48
C TYR A 296 -9.04 -22.51 2.99
N VAL A 297 -10.19 -22.22 2.38
CA VAL A 297 -11.48 -22.84 2.75
C VAL A 297 -11.90 -23.88 1.70
N PRO A 298 -11.79 -25.19 1.99
CA PRO A 298 -12.12 -26.23 1.02
C PRO A 298 -13.59 -26.19 0.60
N GLY A 299 -13.84 -26.15 -0.72
CA GLY A 299 -15.19 -26.16 -1.27
C GLY A 299 -15.94 -24.83 -1.18
N PHE A 300 -15.25 -23.73 -0.85
CA PHE A 300 -15.82 -22.39 -0.93
C PHE A 300 -16.10 -22.00 -2.39
N ASN A 301 -17.30 -21.53 -2.69
CA ASN A 301 -17.65 -21.10 -4.04
C ASN A 301 -17.21 -19.65 -4.28
N PRO A 302 -16.33 -19.36 -5.27
CA PRO A 302 -15.92 -17.99 -5.60
C PRO A 302 -17.08 -17.06 -5.91
N ASP A 303 -18.18 -17.58 -6.47
CA ASP A 303 -19.37 -16.80 -6.80
C ASP A 303 -20.06 -16.21 -5.56
N TRP A 304 -19.73 -16.67 -4.36
CA TRP A 304 -20.29 -16.11 -3.12
C TRP A 304 -19.70 -14.73 -2.77
N ILE A 305 -18.53 -14.37 -3.29
CA ILE A 305 -17.89 -13.08 -2.99
C ILE A 305 -18.00 -12.16 -4.21
N ASN A 306 -18.47 -10.93 -4.00
CA ASN A 306 -18.37 -9.86 -4.99
C ASN A 306 -17.19 -8.96 -4.63
N ILE A 307 -16.01 -9.29 -5.15
CA ILE A 307 -14.77 -8.60 -4.77
C ILE A 307 -14.75 -7.13 -5.22
N GLU A 308 -15.41 -6.80 -6.32
CA GLU A 308 -15.50 -5.42 -6.82
C GLU A 308 -16.30 -4.54 -5.87
N GLU A 309 -17.45 -5.02 -5.38
CA GLU A 309 -18.29 -4.31 -4.41
C GLU A 309 -17.54 -4.12 -3.08
N TRP A 310 -16.83 -5.15 -2.61
CA TRP A 310 -16.03 -5.06 -1.39
C TRP A 310 -14.85 -4.09 -1.53
N ALA A 311 -14.17 -4.10 -2.68
CA ALA A 311 -13.07 -3.20 -2.96
C ALA A 311 -13.57 -1.74 -3.04
N GLN A 312 -14.70 -1.48 -3.68
CA GLN A 312 -15.31 -0.16 -3.73
C GLN A 312 -15.72 0.35 -2.34
N GLU A 313 -16.36 -0.50 -1.52
CA GLU A 313 -16.76 -0.16 -0.16
C GLU A 313 -15.55 0.16 0.72
N THR A 314 -14.51 -0.68 0.72
CA THR A 314 -13.29 -0.43 1.52
C THR A 314 -12.50 0.77 1.02
N THR A 315 -12.41 1.00 -0.30
CA THR A 315 -11.73 2.18 -0.86
C THR A 315 -12.47 3.47 -0.50
N SER A 316 -13.80 3.45 -0.54
CA SER A 316 -14.61 4.67 -0.32
C SER A 316 -14.71 5.07 1.15
N PHE A 317 -14.67 4.11 2.08
CA PHE A 317 -15.01 4.37 3.49
C PHE A 317 -13.94 3.99 4.50
N LEU A 318 -12.89 3.26 4.10
CA LEU A 318 -11.78 2.89 4.97
C LEU A 318 -10.44 3.47 4.48
N GLY A 319 -10.14 3.32 3.19
CA GLY A 319 -8.94 3.89 2.55
C GLY A 319 -7.60 3.46 3.15
N THR A 320 -7.60 2.39 3.97
CA THR A 320 -6.44 1.97 4.77
C THR A 320 -6.03 0.54 4.40
N PRO A 321 -4.79 0.32 3.95
CA PRO A 321 -4.25 -1.01 3.67
C PRO A 321 -3.72 -1.69 4.95
N TYR A 322 -3.64 -3.02 4.90
CA TYR A 322 -3.13 -3.86 5.98
C TYR A 322 -2.06 -4.81 5.43
N SER A 323 -1.06 -5.10 6.24
CA SER A 323 0.05 -6.00 5.90
C SER A 323 0.48 -6.81 7.11
N GLY A 324 0.92 -8.06 6.92
CA GLY A 324 1.22 -8.92 8.06
C GLY A 324 1.86 -10.24 7.66
N PHE A 325 2.37 -10.97 8.66
CA PHE A 325 2.99 -12.28 8.46
C PHE A 325 2.30 -13.34 9.32
N VAL A 326 2.03 -14.51 8.74
CA VAL A 326 1.45 -15.66 9.44
C VAL A 326 2.46 -16.81 9.39
N ALA A 327 3.12 -17.06 10.52
CA ALA A 327 4.24 -17.98 10.64
C ALA A 327 3.83 -19.46 10.68
N GLU A 328 2.64 -19.76 11.20
CA GLU A 328 2.16 -21.13 11.41
C GLU A 328 0.68 -21.28 11.10
N PRO A 329 0.19 -22.52 10.84
CA PRO A 329 -1.21 -22.78 10.55
C PRO A 329 -2.15 -22.18 11.61
N THR A 330 -2.80 -21.09 11.24
CA THR A 330 -3.75 -20.35 12.09
C THR A 330 -5.16 -20.54 11.54
N ASP A 331 -6.17 -20.57 12.41
CA ASP A 331 -7.58 -20.63 11.99
C ASP A 331 -7.90 -19.45 11.06
N VAL A 332 -8.48 -19.74 9.90
CA VAL A 332 -8.90 -18.73 8.93
C VAL A 332 -9.89 -17.74 9.55
N ILE A 333 -10.82 -18.22 10.38
CA ILE A 333 -11.76 -17.35 11.11
C ILE A 333 -11.01 -16.41 12.05
N GLN A 334 -9.99 -16.90 12.76
CA GLN A 334 -9.22 -16.06 13.67
C GLN A 334 -8.55 -14.90 12.91
N LEU A 335 -7.90 -15.18 11.79
CA LEU A 335 -7.27 -14.15 10.95
C LEU A 335 -8.28 -13.14 10.41
N ILE A 336 -9.48 -13.60 10.01
CA ILE A 336 -10.56 -12.73 9.53
C ILE A 336 -11.11 -11.87 10.68
N VAL A 337 -11.28 -12.43 11.88
CA VAL A 337 -11.75 -11.70 13.07
C VAL A 337 -10.75 -10.62 13.47
N GLU A 338 -9.45 -10.91 13.43
CA GLU A 338 -8.41 -9.90 13.65
C GLU A 338 -8.57 -8.70 12.68
N LEU A 339 -8.83 -8.96 11.40
CA LEU A 339 -9.06 -7.92 10.40
C LEU A 339 -10.41 -7.20 10.58
N ILE A 340 -11.46 -7.92 10.99
CA ILE A 340 -12.78 -7.33 11.25
C ILE A 340 -12.70 -6.32 12.39
N GLU A 341 -12.03 -6.67 13.48
CA GLU A 341 -11.83 -5.77 14.62
C GLU A 341 -10.97 -4.56 14.23
N GLN A 342 -9.85 -4.79 13.51
CA GLN A 342 -8.88 -3.74 13.22
C GLN A 342 -9.30 -2.79 12.10
N ALA A 343 -10.08 -3.27 11.12
CA ALA A 343 -10.60 -2.46 10.03
C ALA A 343 -12.06 -2.00 10.26
N ALA A 344 -12.62 -2.23 11.45
CA ALA A 344 -14.00 -1.90 11.82
C ALA A 344 -15.01 -2.38 10.75
N LEU A 345 -14.92 -3.66 10.39
CA LEU A 345 -15.75 -4.25 9.34
C LEU A 345 -16.96 -4.97 9.92
N ILE A 346 -17.91 -5.24 9.03
CA ILE A 346 -18.99 -6.19 9.25
C ILE A 346 -18.97 -7.16 8.08
N VAL A 347 -18.97 -8.46 8.38
CA VAL A 347 -19.07 -9.51 7.37
C VAL A 347 -20.22 -10.44 7.72
N TRP A 348 -21.14 -10.67 6.78
CA TRP A 348 -22.28 -11.55 7.01
C TRP A 348 -22.75 -12.26 5.75
N TRP A 349 -23.44 -13.38 5.94
CA TRP A 349 -24.06 -14.14 4.87
C TRP A 349 -25.45 -13.57 4.55
N ASP A 350 -25.63 -13.10 3.32
CA ASP A 350 -26.93 -12.78 2.73
C ASP A 350 -27.51 -14.06 2.13
N ASP A 351 -28.37 -14.71 2.89
CA ASP A 351 -28.93 -16.02 2.57
C ASP A 351 -29.95 -15.99 1.43
N ILE A 352 -30.50 -14.83 1.10
CA ILE A 352 -31.42 -14.65 -0.03
C ILE A 352 -30.63 -14.42 -1.32
N ALA A 353 -29.65 -13.50 -1.31
CA ALA A 353 -28.84 -13.23 -2.49
C ALA A 353 -27.77 -14.31 -2.75
N GLN A 354 -27.52 -15.19 -1.78
CA GLN A 354 -26.45 -16.18 -1.79
C GLN A 354 -25.06 -15.51 -1.94
N LYS A 355 -24.85 -14.43 -1.19
CA LYS A 355 -23.61 -13.63 -1.22
C LYS A 355 -23.07 -13.39 0.18
N LEU A 356 -21.75 -13.40 0.29
CA LEU A 356 -21.05 -12.87 1.46
C LEU A 356 -20.95 -11.35 1.30
N ARG A 357 -21.49 -10.61 2.26
CA ARG A 357 -21.47 -9.15 2.29
C ARG A 357 -20.35 -8.69 3.21
N LEU A 358 -19.70 -7.60 2.83
CA LEU A 358 -18.72 -6.88 3.64
C LEU A 358 -19.11 -5.42 3.63
N ARG A 359 -19.08 -4.79 4.81
CA ARG A 359 -19.35 -3.37 4.95
C ARG A 359 -18.40 -2.73 5.96
N VAL A 360 -17.99 -1.49 5.72
CA VAL A 360 -17.25 -0.71 6.70
C VAL A 360 -18.25 -0.07 7.67
N LEU A 361 -17.93 -0.10 8.96
CA LEU A 361 -18.70 0.60 9.97
C LEU A 361 -18.64 2.10 9.75
N ARG A 362 -19.81 2.72 9.62
CA ARG A 362 -19.96 4.17 9.40
C ARG A 362 -21.30 4.67 9.90
N GLU A 363 -21.45 5.98 9.93
CA GLU A 363 -22.70 6.65 10.27
C GLU A 363 -23.85 6.20 9.37
N VAL A 364 -25.03 6.04 9.98
CA VAL A 364 -26.26 5.76 9.25
C VAL A 364 -26.82 7.06 8.69
N SER A 365 -26.96 7.13 7.37
CA SER A 365 -27.51 8.32 6.69
C SER A 365 -28.85 8.76 7.30
N THR A 366 -29.02 10.08 7.46
CA THR A 366 -30.29 10.69 7.91
C THR A 366 -31.44 10.48 6.92
N ASN A 367 -31.12 10.14 5.66
CA ASN A 367 -32.06 9.77 4.60
C ASN A 367 -32.31 8.25 4.51
N ALA A 368 -31.76 7.44 5.42
CA ALA A 368 -32.04 6.01 5.46
C ALA A 368 -33.53 5.73 5.72
N ASP A 369 -33.96 4.54 5.32
CA ASP A 369 -35.34 4.08 5.51
C ASP A 369 -35.71 4.13 7.00
N ARG A 370 -36.95 4.51 7.27
CA ARG A 370 -37.42 4.83 8.62
C ARG A 370 -38.34 3.75 9.17
N TRP A 371 -38.10 3.35 10.40
CA TRP A 371 -39.01 2.56 11.21
C TRP A 371 -39.68 3.47 12.22
N THR A 372 -40.98 3.69 12.08
CA THR A 372 -41.79 4.52 12.98
C THR A 372 -42.99 3.73 13.49
N GLU A 373 -43.80 4.33 14.37
CA GLU A 373 -45.05 3.73 14.85
C GLU A 373 -46.08 3.48 13.72
N ASP A 374 -45.86 4.03 12.52
CA ASP A 374 -46.74 3.83 11.35
C ASP A 374 -46.46 2.50 10.61
N ASN A 375 -45.24 1.96 10.72
CA ASN A 375 -44.82 0.76 9.98
C ASN A 375 -44.18 -0.32 10.87
N THR A 376 -44.10 -0.09 12.18
CA THR A 376 -43.76 -1.10 13.19
C THR A 376 -45.03 -1.62 13.86
N LEU A 377 -45.00 -2.87 14.32
CA LEU A 377 -46.10 -3.47 15.06
C LEU A 377 -46.24 -2.83 16.43
N ALA A 378 -47.44 -2.37 16.77
CA ALA A 378 -47.75 -1.74 18.04
C ALA A 378 -47.36 -2.61 19.24
N ASP A 379 -46.87 -1.96 20.31
CA ASP A 379 -46.45 -2.57 21.57
C ASP A 379 -45.28 -3.59 21.50
N THR A 380 -44.59 -3.69 20.36
CA THR A 380 -43.45 -4.60 20.17
C THR A 380 -42.08 -3.99 20.47
N LEU A 381 -41.93 -2.66 20.38
CA LEU A 381 -40.66 -1.98 20.62
C LEU A 381 -40.18 -2.18 22.07
N ARG A 382 -38.95 -2.67 22.22
CA ARG A 382 -38.22 -2.78 23.49
C ARG A 382 -36.84 -2.16 23.33
N THR A 383 -36.39 -1.46 24.36
CA THR A 383 -35.08 -0.79 24.39
C THR A 383 -34.32 -1.25 25.63
N GLN A 384 -33.03 -1.52 25.48
CA GLN A 384 -32.15 -1.94 26.56
C GLN A 384 -30.75 -1.32 26.39
N ASP A 385 -30.23 -0.64 27.40
CA ASP A 385 -28.86 -0.14 27.39
C ASP A 385 -27.84 -1.30 27.52
N GLN A 386 -26.69 -1.18 26.85
CA GLN A 386 -25.62 -2.20 26.88
C GLN A 386 -24.35 -1.68 27.58
N PRO A 387 -24.34 -1.56 28.93
CA PRO A 387 -23.20 -0.99 29.66
C PRO A 387 -21.89 -1.80 29.51
N GLY A 388 -22.00 -3.11 29.24
CA GLY A 388 -20.84 -3.98 29.01
C GLY A 388 -20.09 -3.71 27.71
N LYS A 389 -20.70 -3.01 26.75
CA LYS A 389 -20.06 -2.59 25.49
C LYS A 389 -19.39 -1.22 25.57
N ARG A 390 -19.50 -0.51 26.70
CA ARG A 390 -18.88 0.81 26.86
C ARG A 390 -17.35 0.67 26.85
N VAL A 391 -16.69 1.55 26.11
CA VAL A 391 -15.23 1.68 26.03
C VAL A 391 -14.86 3.15 26.23
N SER A 392 -13.98 3.44 27.18
CA SER A 392 -13.43 4.78 27.42
C SER A 392 -11.96 4.90 27.06
N GLN A 393 -11.23 3.78 26.94
CA GLN A 393 -9.84 3.74 26.51
C GLN A 393 -9.62 2.58 25.55
N VAL A 394 -8.86 2.82 24.49
CA VAL A 394 -8.43 1.77 23.54
C VAL A 394 -6.91 1.77 23.46
N TRP A 395 -6.32 0.60 23.66
CA TRP A 395 -4.87 0.38 23.63
C TRP A 395 -4.56 -0.60 22.49
N THR A 396 -3.94 -0.09 21.42
CA THR A 396 -3.55 -0.91 20.27
C THR A 396 -2.05 -1.15 20.31
N TYR A 397 -1.65 -2.41 20.45
CA TYR A 397 -0.27 -2.89 20.38
C TYR A 397 0.02 -3.29 18.94
N TYR A 398 1.07 -2.73 18.33
CA TYR A 398 1.41 -2.93 16.92
C TYR A 398 2.93 -2.95 16.74
N ILE A 399 3.40 -3.26 15.51
CA ILE A 399 4.80 -3.62 15.22
C ILE A 399 5.20 -4.91 15.94
N GLN A 400 4.69 -6.04 15.44
CA GLN A 400 5.08 -7.36 15.94
C GLN A 400 6.57 -7.60 15.70
N LEU A 401 7.31 -7.88 16.77
CA LEU A 401 8.76 -8.11 16.74
C LEU A 401 9.10 -9.49 16.19
N ASP A 402 8.44 -10.52 16.69
CA ASP A 402 8.66 -11.91 16.30
C ASP A 402 7.31 -12.59 16.00
N PRO A 403 7.03 -12.92 14.73
CA PRO A 403 5.76 -13.52 14.34
C PRO A 403 5.61 -14.99 14.78
N THR A 404 6.66 -15.60 15.33
CA THR A 404 6.62 -16.97 15.86
C THR A 404 6.13 -17.03 17.32
N LYS A 405 6.07 -15.88 18.00
CA LYS A 405 5.59 -15.79 19.37
C LYS A 405 4.07 -15.55 19.44
N PRO A 406 3.42 -15.92 20.55
CA PRO A 406 2.00 -15.65 20.77
C PRO A 406 1.63 -14.16 20.63
N LEU A 407 0.45 -13.88 20.09
CA LEU A 407 -0.05 -12.51 19.90
C LEU A 407 -0.47 -11.82 21.20
N ASP A 408 -0.79 -12.56 22.27
CA ASP A 408 -1.18 -11.99 23.56
C ASP A 408 0.04 -11.61 24.42
N GLU A 409 1.25 -11.85 23.93
CA GLU A 409 2.49 -11.43 24.58
C GLU A 409 2.77 -9.94 24.30
N ILE A 410 2.47 -9.08 25.28
CA ILE A 410 2.69 -7.62 25.19
C ILE A 410 4.13 -7.26 24.78
N ASN A 411 5.13 -7.98 25.29
CA ASN A 411 6.54 -7.72 25.01
C ASN A 411 6.95 -8.06 23.56
N ASN A 412 6.05 -8.67 22.78
CA ASN A 412 6.26 -8.97 21.37
C ASN A 412 5.88 -7.80 20.44
N TYR A 413 5.52 -6.63 20.99
CA TYR A 413 5.17 -5.44 20.24
C TYR A 413 6.11 -4.30 20.59
N ALA A 414 6.65 -3.63 19.56
CA ALA A 414 7.55 -2.50 19.78
C ALA A 414 6.82 -1.26 20.31
N GLN A 415 5.54 -1.10 19.95
CA GLN A 415 4.79 0.14 20.21
C GLN A 415 3.36 -0.11 20.68
N THR A 416 2.79 0.93 21.31
CA THR A 416 1.41 0.95 21.77
C THR A 416 0.82 2.34 21.57
N GLN A 417 -0.31 2.42 20.87
CA GLN A 417 -1.10 3.63 20.73
C GLN A 417 -2.26 3.58 21.73
N LYS A 418 -2.33 4.57 22.62
CA LYS A 418 -3.40 4.74 23.62
C LYS A 418 -4.19 5.99 23.27
N ASP A 419 -5.51 5.84 23.19
CA ASP A 419 -6.44 6.96 23.13
C ASP A 419 -7.49 6.82 24.24
N GLU A 420 -7.88 7.94 24.84
CA GLU A 420 -8.81 8.00 25.98
C GLU A 420 -9.84 9.13 25.82
N ASP A 421 -11.06 8.89 26.30
CA ASP A 421 -12.14 9.88 26.39
C ASP A 421 -12.42 10.24 27.86
N ASP A 422 -11.76 11.31 28.33
CA ASP A 422 -11.89 11.84 29.69
C ASP A 422 -13.33 12.23 30.04
N ASN A 423 -14.14 12.69 29.07
CA ASN A 423 -15.52 13.09 29.30
C ASN A 423 -16.40 11.86 29.57
N SER A 424 -16.18 10.76 28.85
CA SER A 424 -16.85 9.49 29.14
C SER A 424 -16.50 9.00 30.55
N GLU A 425 -15.24 9.05 30.96
CA GLU A 425 -14.84 8.62 32.30
C GLU A 425 -15.44 9.50 33.40
N ALA A 426 -15.49 10.81 33.20
CA ALA A 426 -16.14 11.73 34.13
C ALA A 426 -17.66 11.47 34.23
N THR A 427 -18.31 11.13 33.12
CA THR A 427 -19.76 10.89 33.06
C THR A 427 -20.15 9.57 33.74
N TYR A 428 -19.38 8.50 33.55
CA TYR A 428 -19.71 7.15 34.01
C TYR A 428 -18.88 6.69 35.23
N GLY A 429 -17.93 7.49 35.70
CA GLY A 429 -17.22 7.32 36.97
C GLY A 429 -16.20 6.16 37.04
N SER A 430 -15.89 5.50 35.92
CA SER A 430 -14.92 4.40 35.85
C SER A 430 -14.34 4.21 34.44
N PRO A 431 -13.06 3.78 34.32
CA PRO A 431 -12.46 3.45 33.03
C PRO A 431 -12.99 2.11 32.50
N ALA A 432 -13.17 2.02 31.19
CA ALA A 432 -13.49 0.79 30.47
C ALA A 432 -12.46 0.61 29.34
N ILE A 433 -11.54 -0.34 29.51
CA ILE A 433 -10.34 -0.47 28.68
C ILE A 433 -10.51 -1.62 27.70
N LYS A 434 -10.32 -1.34 26.41
CA LYS A 434 -10.21 -2.35 25.34
C LYS A 434 -8.76 -2.45 24.87
N LYS A 435 -8.22 -3.67 24.76
CA LYS A 435 -6.86 -3.93 24.27
C LYS A 435 -6.93 -4.68 22.95
N ILE A 436 -6.13 -4.26 21.98
CA ILE A 436 -6.05 -4.86 20.64
C ILE A 436 -4.61 -5.19 20.34
N PHE A 437 -4.36 -6.41 19.88
CA PHE A 437 -3.04 -6.90 19.48
C PHE A 437 -3.02 -7.06 17.97
N SER A 438 -2.35 -6.15 17.26
CA SER A 438 -2.35 -6.11 15.80
C SER A 438 -1.05 -6.66 15.22
N ARG A 439 -1.15 -7.75 14.45
CA ARG A 439 -0.10 -8.17 13.52
C ARG A 439 -0.13 -7.42 12.19
N TRP A 440 -1.21 -6.68 11.92
CA TRP A 440 -1.55 -6.16 10.59
C TRP A 440 -1.12 -4.70 10.36
N ILE A 441 -0.61 -4.05 11.40
CA ILE A 441 -0.14 -2.66 11.39
C ILE A 441 1.40 -2.65 11.52
N PRO A 442 2.12 -2.27 10.45
CA PRO A 442 3.58 -2.25 10.42
C PRO A 442 4.18 -1.01 11.12
N ALA A 443 5.52 -0.94 11.16
CA ALA A 443 6.24 0.22 11.64
C ALA A 443 5.90 1.48 10.84
N GLY A 444 5.78 2.64 11.51
CA GLY A 444 5.31 3.88 10.90
C GLY A 444 3.79 4.00 10.72
N GLY A 445 3.05 2.91 10.97
CA GLY A 445 1.59 2.83 10.87
C GLY A 445 0.81 3.40 12.07
N ARG A 446 1.40 4.28 12.90
CA ARG A 446 0.71 4.88 14.06
C ARG A 446 -0.63 5.56 13.71
N PRO A 447 -0.76 6.32 12.60
CA PRO A 447 -2.05 6.90 12.21
C PRO A 447 -3.15 5.84 11.99
N ILE A 448 -2.78 4.65 11.51
CA ILE A 448 -3.72 3.53 11.32
C ILE A 448 -4.22 3.03 12.68
N ALA A 449 -3.31 2.85 13.65
CA ALA A 449 -3.66 2.44 15.00
C ALA A 449 -4.51 3.49 15.74
N GLN A 450 -4.20 4.78 15.56
CA GLN A 450 -4.98 5.87 16.13
C GLN A 450 -6.40 5.92 15.55
N ARG A 451 -6.54 5.81 14.22
CA ARG A 451 -7.85 5.76 13.56
C ARG A 451 -8.71 4.61 14.08
N LEU A 452 -8.12 3.43 14.24
CA LEU A 452 -8.80 2.27 14.84
C LEU A 452 -9.33 2.59 16.24
N ASN A 453 -8.48 3.15 17.10
CA ASN A 453 -8.88 3.54 18.45
C ASN A 453 -10.02 4.56 18.45
N GLU A 454 -9.93 5.58 17.61
CA GLU A 454 -10.94 6.64 17.47
C GLU A 454 -12.28 6.11 16.95
N ILE A 455 -12.29 5.17 15.99
CA ILE A 455 -13.52 4.51 15.52
C ILE A 455 -14.21 3.76 16.66
N ILE A 456 -13.45 3.02 17.46
CA ILE A 456 -14.00 2.25 18.57
C ILE A 456 -14.52 3.19 19.67
N LEU A 457 -13.75 4.24 20.00
CA LEU A 457 -14.15 5.24 20.99
C LEU A 457 -15.40 6.00 20.55
N SER A 458 -15.46 6.48 19.30
CA SER A 458 -16.60 7.27 18.83
C SER A 458 -17.93 6.52 18.94
N ARG A 459 -17.86 5.18 18.80
CA ARG A 459 -19.00 4.28 18.88
C ARG A 459 -19.37 3.86 20.30
N TYR A 460 -18.35 3.52 21.10
CA TYR A 460 -18.55 2.87 22.39
C TYR A 460 -18.28 3.79 23.59
N LYS A 461 -17.99 5.08 23.38
CA LYS A 461 -17.84 6.09 24.45
C LYS A 461 -19.06 6.18 25.36
N ALA A 462 -20.24 5.98 24.81
CA ALA A 462 -21.49 5.79 25.54
C ALA A 462 -22.04 4.38 25.25
N PRO A 463 -22.75 3.75 26.20
CA PRO A 463 -23.27 2.41 26.02
C PRO A 463 -24.38 2.43 24.94
N PRO A 464 -24.21 1.72 23.81
CA PRO A 464 -25.21 1.72 22.76
C PRO A 464 -26.48 1.00 23.22
N ARG A 465 -27.65 1.46 22.76
CA ARG A 465 -28.92 0.81 23.03
C ARG A 465 -29.16 -0.36 22.08
N ARG A 466 -29.68 -1.46 22.62
CA ARG A 466 -30.25 -2.58 21.86
C ARG A 466 -31.75 -2.37 21.71
N PHE A 467 -32.24 -2.53 20.50
CA PHE A 467 -33.64 -2.42 20.14
C PHE A 467 -34.18 -3.76 19.65
N ASN A 468 -35.39 -4.10 20.11
CA ASN A 468 -36.16 -5.21 19.55
C ASN A 468 -37.52 -4.66 19.11
N PHE A 469 -37.92 -4.92 17.87
CA PHE A 469 -39.23 -4.52 17.35
C PHE A 469 -39.68 -5.51 16.28
N ALA A 470 -40.97 -5.52 15.94
CA ALA A 470 -41.48 -6.36 14.88
C ALA A 470 -42.13 -5.53 13.77
N VAL A 471 -42.02 -6.00 12.53
CA VAL A 471 -42.65 -5.39 11.36
C VAL A 471 -43.51 -6.41 10.64
N GLN A 472 -44.65 -5.98 10.11
CA GLN A 472 -45.61 -6.90 9.48
C GLN A 472 -45.12 -7.31 8.08
N ARG A 473 -45.12 -8.61 7.81
CA ARG A 473 -44.75 -9.15 6.49
C ARG A 473 -45.93 -9.01 5.52
N HIS A 474 -45.64 -8.79 4.23
CA HIS A 474 -46.64 -8.67 3.14
C HIS A 474 -47.54 -7.43 3.19
N PHE A 475 -47.17 -6.41 3.97
CA PHE A 475 -47.86 -5.11 4.01
C PHE A 475 -46.95 -4.00 3.48
N GLY A 476 -46.51 -4.13 2.23
CA GLY A 476 -45.54 -3.21 1.60
C GLY A 476 -44.08 -3.45 2.01
N ILE A 477 -43.83 -4.43 2.86
CA ILE A 477 -42.50 -4.88 3.31
C ILE A 477 -42.39 -6.37 3.03
N ASP A 478 -41.54 -6.74 2.07
CA ASP A 478 -41.33 -8.14 1.66
C ASP A 478 -40.04 -8.73 2.23
N HIS A 479 -39.09 -7.90 2.68
CA HIS A 479 -37.87 -8.30 3.38
C HIS A 479 -37.34 -7.15 4.26
N VAL A 480 -36.49 -7.51 5.24
CA VAL A 480 -35.67 -6.59 6.03
C VAL A 480 -34.22 -7.01 5.86
N ASP A 481 -33.36 -6.07 5.49
CA ASP A 481 -31.95 -6.35 5.23
C ASP A 481 -31.19 -6.49 6.57
N LEU A 482 -30.39 -7.55 6.67
CA LEU A 482 -29.45 -7.77 7.77
C LEU A 482 -28.19 -6.91 7.57
N GLY A 483 -27.64 -6.32 8.63
CA GLY A 483 -26.43 -5.48 8.58
C GLY A 483 -26.64 -4.08 7.98
N ARG A 484 -27.90 -3.68 7.70
CA ARG A 484 -28.23 -2.38 7.11
C ARG A 484 -28.60 -1.35 8.17
N GLY A 485 -28.23 -0.09 7.91
CA GLY A 485 -28.59 1.06 8.74
C GLY A 485 -29.98 1.61 8.42
N TYR A 486 -30.76 1.91 9.46
CA TYR A 486 -32.11 2.49 9.41
C TYR A 486 -32.24 3.61 10.45
N GLN A 487 -33.28 4.44 10.31
CA GLN A 487 -33.64 5.45 11.30
C GLN A 487 -34.86 4.97 12.10
N LEU A 488 -34.75 4.83 13.42
CA LEU A 488 -35.82 4.38 14.30
C LEU A 488 -36.45 5.57 15.03
N GLY A 489 -37.77 5.74 14.88
CA GLY A 489 -38.55 6.78 15.55
C GLY A 489 -39.68 6.19 16.40
N SER A 490 -39.84 6.69 17.62
CA SER A 490 -40.98 6.39 18.48
C SER A 490 -41.14 7.50 19.50
N ARG A 491 -42.34 7.64 20.06
CA ARG A 491 -42.63 8.59 21.15
C ARG A 491 -41.75 8.43 22.39
N VAL A 492 -41.06 7.29 22.54
CA VAL A 492 -40.13 7.03 23.64
C VAL A 492 -38.75 7.66 23.43
N PHE A 493 -38.45 8.09 22.19
CA PHE A 493 -37.22 8.81 21.86
C PHE A 493 -37.53 10.28 21.78
N GLN A 494 -36.99 11.05 22.72
CA GLN A 494 -37.25 12.48 22.83
C GLN A 494 -35.95 13.25 23.04
N ASP A 495 -35.86 14.40 22.37
CA ASP A 495 -34.81 15.38 22.61
C ASP A 495 -35.01 16.09 23.97
N ALA A 496 -34.04 16.93 24.35
CA ALA A 496 -34.11 17.69 25.60
C ALA A 496 -35.33 18.65 25.70
N GLY A 497 -35.96 18.98 24.56
CA GLY A 497 -37.18 19.78 24.50
C GLY A 497 -38.48 18.95 24.53
N GLY A 498 -38.38 17.62 24.55
CA GLY A 498 -39.52 16.70 24.50
C GLY A 498 -40.06 16.46 23.08
N GLY A 499 -39.35 16.90 22.03
CA GLY A 499 -39.67 16.61 20.64
C GLY A 499 -39.23 15.20 20.26
N ASN A 500 -39.94 14.54 19.34
CA ASN A 500 -39.57 13.19 18.89
C ASN A 500 -38.22 13.21 18.17
N GLU A 501 -37.33 12.31 18.55
CA GLU A 501 -36.01 12.13 17.95
C GLU A 501 -35.95 10.84 17.12
N LEU A 502 -35.19 10.87 16.03
CA LEU A 502 -34.86 9.68 15.25
C LEU A 502 -33.50 9.16 15.70
N VAL A 503 -33.46 7.87 16.03
CA VAL A 503 -32.26 7.19 16.49
C VAL A 503 -31.68 6.37 15.33
N PRO A 504 -30.41 6.58 14.93
CA PRO A 504 -29.76 5.75 13.94
C PRO A 504 -29.53 4.34 14.51
N ILE A 505 -29.97 3.31 13.79
CA ILE A 505 -29.84 1.91 14.19
C ILE A 505 -29.26 1.06 13.07
N GLN A 506 -28.59 -0.03 13.40
CA GLN A 506 -28.14 -1.05 12.45
C GLN A 506 -28.69 -2.42 12.83
N THR A 507 -29.27 -3.13 11.86
CA THR A 507 -29.90 -4.44 12.09
C THR A 507 -28.85 -5.52 12.37
N THR A 508 -28.94 -6.15 13.53
CA THR A 508 -28.02 -7.22 13.98
C THR A 508 -28.63 -8.60 13.83
N ARG A 509 -29.95 -8.75 13.91
CA ARG A 509 -30.65 -10.03 13.75
C ARG A 509 -32.02 -9.82 13.13
N VAL A 510 -32.38 -10.66 12.17
CA VAL A 510 -33.70 -10.64 11.52
C VAL A 510 -34.26 -12.05 11.54
N ASP A 511 -35.37 -12.25 12.24
CA ASP A 511 -36.09 -13.52 12.27
C ASP A 511 -37.33 -13.48 11.35
N PRO A 512 -37.33 -14.19 10.22
CA PRO A 512 -38.45 -14.27 9.29
C PRO A 512 -39.51 -15.27 9.78
N GLN A 513 -40.47 -14.77 10.56
CA GLN A 513 -41.67 -15.53 10.89
C GLN A 513 -42.64 -15.59 9.69
N ALA A 514 -43.70 -16.39 9.82
CA ALA A 514 -44.68 -16.56 8.74
C ALA A 514 -45.45 -15.26 8.43
N ASP A 515 -45.74 -14.44 9.44
CA ASP A 515 -46.58 -13.24 9.36
C ASP A 515 -45.85 -11.92 9.65
N ARG A 516 -44.67 -11.96 10.26
CA ARG A 516 -43.88 -10.79 10.67
C ARG A 516 -42.38 -11.05 10.57
N PHE A 517 -41.59 -9.98 10.64
CA PHE A 517 -40.16 -10.06 10.94
C PHE A 517 -39.95 -9.59 12.38
N GLU A 518 -39.24 -10.37 13.18
CA GLU A 518 -38.72 -9.90 14.47
C GLU A 518 -37.30 -9.39 14.24
N VAL A 519 -37.10 -8.11 14.52
CA VAL A 519 -35.87 -7.38 14.20
C VAL A 519 -35.19 -6.97 15.50
N GLU A 520 -33.92 -7.31 15.58
CA GLU A 520 -32.99 -6.77 16.55
C GLU A 520 -32.05 -5.79 15.87
N ALA A 521 -31.82 -4.66 16.51
CA ALA A 521 -30.90 -3.65 16.03
C ALA A 521 -30.10 -3.05 17.19
N GLU A 522 -28.92 -2.54 16.87
CA GLU A 522 -28.08 -1.78 17.79
C GLU A 522 -28.04 -0.32 17.35
N GLU A 523 -28.02 0.58 18.33
CA GLU A 523 -27.81 2.01 18.11
C GLU A 523 -26.43 2.30 17.51
N MET A 524 -26.42 3.10 16.45
CA MET A 524 -25.20 3.60 15.82
C MET A 524 -24.90 4.99 16.36
N LEU A 525 -24.27 5.03 17.53
CA LEU A 525 -23.62 6.23 18.03
C LEU A 525 -22.39 6.46 17.15
N SER A 526 -22.34 7.48 16.32
CA SER A 526 -21.10 7.81 15.62
C SER A 526 -20.96 9.29 15.42
N GLU A 527 -19.84 9.84 15.90
CA GLU A 527 -19.22 11.00 15.28
C GLU A 527 -18.22 10.45 14.23
N PRO A 528 -18.15 11.05 13.03
CA PRO A 528 -17.17 10.61 12.05
C PRO A 528 -15.76 10.81 12.63
N PRO A 529 -14.95 9.75 12.73
CA PRO A 529 -13.54 9.89 13.09
C PRO A 529 -12.83 10.68 11.99
N PRO A 530 -11.72 11.38 12.32
CA PRO A 530 -10.92 12.04 11.29
C PRO A 530 -10.43 10.99 10.28
N ASP A 531 -10.53 11.32 8.99
CA ASP A 531 -9.94 10.49 7.95
C ASP A 531 -8.42 10.56 8.06
N VAL A 532 -7.77 9.40 8.00
CA VAL A 532 -6.31 9.35 7.82
C VAL A 532 -6.02 9.67 6.37
N GLU A 533 -5.26 10.74 6.14
CA GLU A 533 -4.74 11.06 4.82
C GLU A 533 -3.81 9.92 4.34
N PRO A 534 -4.12 9.25 3.22
CA PRO A 534 -3.24 8.26 2.63
C PRO A 534 -1.83 8.85 2.42
N GLY A 535 -0.80 8.05 2.68
CA GLY A 535 0.60 8.51 2.56
C GLY A 535 1.15 9.22 3.80
N THR A 536 0.40 9.28 4.90
CA THR A 536 0.91 9.79 6.18
C THR A 536 1.79 8.75 6.87
N ILE A 537 2.98 9.17 7.31
CA ILE A 537 3.98 8.35 8.00
C ILE A 537 4.47 9.10 9.23
N VAL A 538 4.47 8.44 10.38
CA VAL A 538 4.99 9.00 11.64
C VAL A 538 6.14 8.14 12.15
N ILE A 539 7.29 8.76 12.37
CA ILE A 539 8.49 8.14 12.94
C ILE A 539 8.68 8.67 14.36
N ASP A 540 8.40 7.83 15.34
CA ASP A 540 8.35 8.13 16.77
C ASP A 540 9.34 7.28 17.60
N PHE A 541 10.28 6.60 16.92
CA PHE A 541 11.34 5.82 17.54
C PHE A 541 12.66 5.97 16.79
N ASP A 542 13.77 5.84 17.50
CA ASP A 542 15.11 5.87 16.92
C ASP A 542 15.26 4.76 15.89
N THR A 543 15.64 5.14 14.68
CA THR A 543 15.77 4.21 13.57
C THR A 543 16.96 4.58 12.71
N LEU A 544 17.48 3.59 11.99
CA LEU A 544 18.67 3.73 11.18
C LEU A 544 18.33 3.50 9.70
N ASN A 545 18.99 4.26 8.82
CA ASN A 545 18.98 4.09 7.36
C ASN A 545 17.57 3.98 6.77
N ILE A 546 16.71 4.98 7.02
CA ILE A 546 15.37 4.97 6.44
C ILE A 546 15.47 5.17 4.93
N ASP A 547 14.88 4.25 4.16
CA ASP A 547 14.44 4.52 2.79
C ASP A 547 12.94 4.86 2.83
N LEU A 548 12.61 6.09 2.45
CA LEU A 548 11.23 6.59 2.47
C LEU A 548 10.33 5.83 1.50
N ARG A 549 10.84 5.43 0.32
CA ARG A 549 10.04 4.67 -0.65
C ARG A 549 9.73 3.29 -0.10
N GLU A 550 10.73 2.59 0.41
CA GLU A 550 10.52 1.26 0.99
C GLU A 550 9.58 1.31 2.20
N LEU A 551 9.77 2.30 3.09
CA LEU A 551 8.90 2.50 4.25
C LEU A 551 7.46 2.81 3.82
N HIS A 552 7.28 3.73 2.86
CA HIS A 552 5.97 4.05 2.30
C HIS A 552 5.29 2.79 1.74
N ASP A 553 5.96 2.06 0.85
CA ASP A 553 5.37 0.90 0.19
C ASP A 553 5.09 -0.25 1.15
N SER A 554 5.79 -0.30 2.30
CA SER A 554 5.53 -1.28 3.38
C SER A 554 4.27 -0.96 4.20
N ILE A 555 3.84 0.30 4.22
CA ILE A 555 2.65 0.76 4.95
C ILE A 555 1.47 0.88 3.99
N TRP A 556 1.64 1.61 2.89
CA TRP A 556 0.58 2.04 1.98
C TRP A 556 0.52 1.25 0.67
N GLY A 557 1.58 0.51 0.34
CA GLY A 557 1.76 -0.10 -0.98
C GLY A 557 2.25 0.92 -2.02
N PRO A 558 2.55 0.47 -3.25
CA PRO A 558 3.01 1.38 -4.31
C PRO A 558 1.88 2.36 -4.66
N PRO A 559 2.19 3.68 -4.73
CA PRO A 559 1.20 4.69 -5.09
C PRO A 559 0.71 4.47 -6.52
N VAL A 560 -0.58 4.70 -6.75
CA VAL A 560 -1.19 4.64 -8.09
C VAL A 560 -1.36 6.06 -8.61
N ASP A 561 -0.78 6.36 -9.78
CA ASP A 561 -0.96 7.67 -10.42
C ASP A 561 -2.38 7.80 -10.97
N ASN A 562 -3.24 8.46 -10.20
CA ASN A 562 -4.63 8.75 -10.58
C ASN A 562 -4.77 10.13 -11.25
N GLY A 563 -3.67 10.85 -11.52
CA GLY A 563 -3.70 12.19 -12.12
C GLY A 563 -4.10 13.34 -11.17
N ASP A 564 -4.54 13.04 -9.93
CA ASP A 564 -4.95 14.03 -8.92
C ASP A 564 -3.80 14.54 -8.03
N GLY A 565 -2.57 14.04 -8.24
CA GLY A 565 -1.41 14.33 -7.40
C GLY A 565 -1.48 13.58 -6.05
N TYR A 566 -0.45 12.80 -5.74
CA TYR A 566 -0.37 12.05 -4.49
C TYR A 566 0.51 12.79 -3.49
N THR A 567 0.13 12.82 -2.21
CA THR A 567 0.90 13.52 -1.16
C THR A 567 1.36 12.53 -0.10
N VAL A 568 2.66 12.56 0.20
CA VAL A 568 3.28 11.80 1.29
C VAL A 568 3.65 12.79 2.39
N ASN A 569 3.08 12.61 3.57
CA ASN A 569 3.32 13.46 4.74
C ASN A 569 4.13 12.67 5.78
N ILE A 570 5.39 13.04 5.99
CA ILE A 570 6.31 12.40 6.91
C ILE A 570 6.49 13.30 8.13
N THR A 571 6.30 12.75 9.33
CA THR A 571 6.61 13.45 10.58
C THR A 571 7.65 12.66 11.39
N ILE A 572 8.76 13.30 11.75
CA ILE A 572 9.72 12.78 12.73
C ILE A 572 9.47 13.50 14.04
N GLU A 573 9.13 12.77 15.10
CA GLU A 573 8.77 13.36 16.39
C GLU A 573 9.98 13.84 17.22
N GLU A 574 9.71 14.66 18.23
CA GLU A 574 10.74 15.19 19.12
C GLU A 574 11.45 14.05 19.89
N GLY A 575 12.76 14.18 20.05
CA GLY A 575 13.58 13.18 20.75
C GLY A 575 13.94 11.95 19.92
N VAL A 576 13.43 11.83 18.69
CA VAL A 576 13.75 10.74 17.76
C VAL A 576 14.99 11.05 16.95
N THR A 577 15.88 10.07 16.81
CA THR A 577 17.04 10.12 15.92
C THR A 577 16.88 9.17 14.74
N VAL A 578 16.86 9.74 13.54
CA VAL A 578 16.98 9.02 12.27
C VAL A 578 18.45 9.05 11.84
N GLY A 579 19.15 7.95 12.11
CA GLY A 579 20.60 7.87 11.98
C GLY A 579 21.07 7.11 10.76
N GLY A 580 22.22 7.46 10.20
CA GLY A 580 22.91 6.59 9.24
C GLY A 580 23.96 5.70 9.91
N THR A 581 24.25 4.55 9.32
CA THR A 581 25.31 3.62 9.76
C THR A 581 26.44 3.50 8.75
N VAL A 582 27.54 2.87 9.16
CA VAL A 582 28.61 2.44 8.26
C VAL A 582 28.45 0.95 7.93
N ASP A 583 28.16 0.62 6.66
CA ASP A 583 27.80 -0.75 6.23
C ASP A 583 28.94 -1.76 6.32
N ALA A 584 30.19 -1.30 6.29
CA ALA A 584 31.36 -2.15 6.42
C ALA A 584 32.60 -1.29 6.73
N PRO A 585 33.66 -1.88 7.33
CA PRO A 585 34.98 -1.28 7.25
C PRO A 585 35.31 -1.06 5.76
N PRO A 586 35.72 0.15 5.36
CA PRO A 586 35.77 0.55 3.96
C PRO A 586 36.66 -0.38 3.13
N ASP A 587 36.10 -0.95 2.07
CA ASP A 587 36.88 -1.64 1.04
C ASP A 587 37.78 -0.63 0.30
N TRP A 588 38.95 -1.12 -0.12
CA TRP A 588 39.98 -0.32 -0.76
C TRP A 588 39.91 -0.50 -2.28
N GLU A 589 39.82 0.58 -3.03
CA GLU A 589 40.01 0.59 -4.48
C GLU A 589 41.38 1.16 -4.82
N THR A 590 41.98 0.76 -5.94
CA THR A 590 43.24 1.35 -6.40
C THR A 590 42.99 2.22 -7.62
N VAL A 591 42.91 3.55 -7.42
CA VAL A 591 42.78 4.52 -8.52
C VAL A 591 44.14 5.13 -8.81
N SER A 592 44.60 5.02 -10.06
CA SER A 592 45.91 5.55 -10.52
C SER A 592 47.11 5.11 -9.67
N GLY A 593 47.14 3.83 -9.25
CA GLY A 593 48.21 3.26 -8.44
C GLY A 593 48.18 3.66 -6.96
N ARG A 594 47.14 4.38 -6.50
CA ARG A 594 46.93 4.73 -5.09
C ARG A 594 45.77 3.92 -4.53
N ARG A 595 46.01 3.17 -3.44
CA ARG A 595 44.91 2.61 -2.64
C ARG A 595 44.15 3.77 -2.01
N GLN A 596 42.90 3.94 -2.39
CA GLN A 596 41.96 4.88 -1.82
C GLN A 596 40.77 4.07 -1.27
N PRO A 597 40.22 4.45 -0.12
CA PRO A 597 38.97 3.84 0.32
C PRO A 597 37.83 4.27 -0.61
N LEU A 598 36.86 3.39 -0.84
CA LEU A 598 35.63 3.75 -1.54
C LEU A 598 35.01 4.97 -0.85
N ALA A 599 34.79 6.05 -1.59
CA ALA A 599 34.03 7.19 -1.09
C ALA A 599 32.55 6.76 -0.99
N GLY A 600 31.95 6.82 0.21
CA GLY A 600 30.51 6.59 0.41
C GLY A 600 30.12 5.34 1.20
N THR A 601 30.95 4.85 2.12
CA THR A 601 30.68 3.62 2.90
C THR A 601 29.70 3.79 4.08
N GLY A 602 28.93 4.88 4.09
CA GLY A 602 27.89 5.13 5.09
C GLY A 602 26.53 5.28 4.42
N LEU A 603 25.55 4.51 4.88
CA LEU A 603 24.16 4.72 4.48
C LEU A 603 23.67 6.07 5.05
N PRO A 604 22.89 6.83 4.27
CA PRO A 604 22.33 8.08 4.76
C PRO A 604 21.37 7.78 5.92
N GLY A 605 21.18 8.75 6.82
CA GLY A 605 20.13 8.60 7.83
C GLY A 605 18.74 8.50 7.21
N PHE A 606 18.49 9.32 6.19
CA PHE A 606 17.22 9.39 5.47
C PHE A 606 17.47 9.46 3.96
N ASP A 607 17.12 8.40 3.25
CA ASP A 607 17.05 8.35 1.79
C ASP A 607 15.60 8.55 1.33
N VAL A 608 15.39 9.40 0.34
CA VAL A 608 14.06 9.56 -0.26
C VAL A 608 13.69 8.32 -1.10
N GLY A 609 14.66 7.57 -1.60
CA GLY A 609 14.42 6.39 -2.43
C GLY A 609 13.99 6.72 -3.87
N ASP A 610 13.64 5.69 -4.65
CA ASP A 610 13.25 5.81 -6.05
C ASP A 610 11.73 6.02 -6.25
N TRP A 611 11.35 7.14 -6.89
CA TRP A 611 9.97 7.52 -7.21
C TRP A 611 9.75 7.73 -8.72
N SER A 612 10.60 7.12 -9.56
CA SER A 612 10.58 7.31 -11.01
C SER A 612 9.30 6.81 -11.69
N ASP A 613 8.61 5.86 -11.09
CA ASP A 613 7.33 5.29 -11.53
C ASP A 613 6.12 6.21 -11.27
N VAL A 614 6.24 7.16 -10.34
CA VAL A 614 5.18 8.10 -9.96
C VAL A 614 5.70 9.55 -9.92
N PRO A 615 5.79 10.23 -11.08
CA PRO A 615 6.45 11.53 -11.17
C PRO A 615 5.69 12.67 -10.47
N PHE A 616 4.39 12.51 -10.20
CA PHE A 616 3.51 13.54 -9.63
C PHE A 616 3.20 13.33 -8.14
N VAL A 617 4.25 13.11 -7.34
CA VAL A 617 4.15 12.95 -5.88
C VAL A 617 4.74 14.15 -5.16
N THR A 618 3.95 14.74 -4.25
CA THR A 618 4.40 15.74 -3.27
C THR A 618 4.90 15.04 -2.01
N ARG A 619 6.11 15.34 -1.55
CA ARG A 619 6.70 14.77 -0.34
C ARG A 619 6.96 15.87 0.67
N ASN A 620 6.31 15.81 1.82
CA ASN A 620 6.43 16.79 2.89
C ASN A 620 7.06 16.12 4.13
N LEU A 621 8.18 16.62 4.60
CA LEU A 621 8.87 16.16 5.80
C LEU A 621 8.79 17.23 6.89
N ILE A 622 8.11 16.93 7.98
CA ILE A 622 8.11 17.72 9.22
C ILE A 622 9.10 17.07 10.18
N ASN A 623 10.27 17.68 10.34
CA ASN A 623 11.30 17.23 11.26
C ASN A 623 11.21 17.99 12.59
N ARG A 624 10.83 17.27 13.66
CA ARG A 624 10.93 17.72 15.06
C ARG A 624 12.04 17.00 15.83
N GLY A 625 12.60 15.93 15.25
CA GLY A 625 13.69 15.14 15.82
C GLY A 625 15.05 15.48 15.21
N HIS A 626 15.96 14.51 15.19
CA HIS A 626 17.31 14.61 14.64
C HIS A 626 17.46 13.68 13.44
N ILE A 627 17.90 14.21 12.29
CA ILE A 627 18.37 13.39 11.16
C ILE A 627 19.88 13.54 11.10
N GLN A 628 20.61 12.43 11.23
CA GLN A 628 22.07 12.50 11.37
C GLN A 628 22.83 11.40 10.62
N GLY A 629 23.89 11.79 9.91
CA GLY A 629 24.80 10.86 9.23
C GLY A 629 25.84 10.21 10.17
N PRO A 630 26.43 9.08 9.79
CA PRO A 630 27.45 8.38 10.59
C PRO A 630 28.79 9.12 10.60
N GLY A 631 29.56 8.96 11.67
CA GLY A 631 30.88 9.58 11.80
C GLY A 631 31.96 8.86 11.01
N GLY A 632 32.86 9.61 10.39
CA GLY A 632 33.99 9.05 9.65
C GLY A 632 35.03 8.44 10.57
N GLN A 633 35.53 7.25 10.26
CA GLN A 633 36.63 6.62 10.99
C GLN A 633 37.92 7.48 10.97
N GLY A 634 38.68 7.49 12.05
CA GLY A 634 40.00 8.12 12.11
C GLY A 634 41.05 7.40 11.25
N GLY A 635 42.01 8.14 10.71
CA GLY A 635 43.07 7.57 9.88
C GLY A 635 43.93 6.58 10.65
N LYS A 636 44.21 5.42 10.05
CA LYS A 636 45.12 4.41 10.63
C LYS A 636 46.57 4.90 10.46
N SER A 637 47.46 4.43 11.32
CA SER A 637 48.90 4.65 11.14
C SER A 637 49.59 3.35 10.74
N ASP A 638 50.45 3.38 9.72
CA ASP A 638 51.37 2.28 9.40
C ASP A 638 52.83 2.66 9.68
N SER A 639 53.66 1.64 9.84
CA SER A 639 55.11 1.74 10.03
C SER A 639 55.90 1.61 8.72
N ASP A 640 55.23 1.34 7.60
CA ASP A 640 55.85 1.04 6.30
C ASP A 640 56.18 2.28 5.45
N GLY A 641 55.99 3.49 5.99
CA GLY A 641 56.43 4.74 5.33
C GLY A 641 55.59 5.14 4.11
N ASP A 642 54.40 4.55 3.94
CA ASP A 642 53.46 4.93 2.90
C ASP A 642 52.63 6.14 3.37
N THR A 643 52.98 7.33 2.89
CA THR A 643 52.39 8.61 3.30
C THR A 643 50.88 8.74 3.05
N ASN A 644 50.27 7.81 2.31
CA ASN A 644 48.85 7.84 1.96
C ASN A 644 47.92 7.16 2.99
N LYS A 645 48.41 6.35 3.93
CA LYS A 645 47.55 5.56 4.83
C LYS A 645 47.05 6.29 6.08
N ALA A 646 47.44 7.55 6.23
CA ALA A 646 47.14 8.42 7.38
C ALA A 646 45.86 9.26 7.23
N ARG A 647 45.09 9.14 6.14
CA ARG A 647 43.89 9.96 5.94
C ARG A 647 42.73 9.50 6.80
N GLY A 648 42.03 10.46 7.39
CA GLY A 648 40.74 10.21 8.03
C GLY A 648 39.65 9.96 6.99
N TYR A 649 38.65 9.18 7.37
CA TYR A 649 37.52 8.84 6.51
C TYR A 649 36.46 9.94 6.54
N PRO A 650 35.76 10.18 5.42
CA PRO A 650 34.68 11.15 5.40
C PRO A 650 33.53 10.71 6.30
N GLY A 651 32.79 11.68 6.84
CA GLY A 651 31.52 11.43 7.50
C GLY A 651 30.40 11.14 6.48
N GLY A 652 29.34 10.47 6.93
CA GLY A 652 28.21 10.11 6.09
C GLY A 652 27.13 11.19 6.00
N GLU A 653 26.18 10.96 5.11
CA GLU A 653 25.13 11.90 4.74
C GLU A 653 23.94 11.83 5.71
N ALA A 654 23.27 12.95 5.95
CA ALA A 654 22.05 12.95 6.76
C ALA A 654 20.83 12.67 5.88
N ILE A 655 20.55 13.53 4.89
CA ILE A 655 19.49 13.33 3.89
C ILE A 655 20.10 13.13 2.51
N ARG A 656 19.60 12.12 1.79
CA ARG A 656 19.84 11.93 0.35
C ARG A 656 18.53 12.02 -0.42
N THR A 657 18.51 12.81 -1.49
CA THR A 657 17.36 12.87 -2.40
C THR A 657 17.74 13.08 -3.85
N ASN A 658 17.03 12.40 -4.74
CA ASN A 658 17.00 12.66 -6.19
C ASN A 658 15.64 13.20 -6.66
N TYR A 659 14.71 13.46 -5.72
CA TYR A 659 13.35 13.92 -5.98
C TYR A 659 12.98 15.15 -5.15
N PRO A 660 12.03 15.99 -5.61
CA PRO A 660 11.56 17.14 -4.84
C PRO A 660 11.05 16.74 -3.44
N LEU A 661 11.57 17.38 -2.40
CA LEU A 661 11.20 17.18 -1.00
C LEU A 661 10.95 18.53 -0.32
N TYR A 662 9.77 18.72 0.25
CA TYR A 662 9.44 19.88 1.07
C TYR A 662 9.76 19.58 2.52
N VAL A 663 10.52 20.43 3.20
CA VAL A 663 10.99 20.18 4.57
C VAL A 663 10.59 21.34 5.49
N ASP A 664 9.88 21.01 6.56
CA ASP A 664 9.74 21.86 7.75
C ASP A 664 10.70 21.35 8.83
N ASN A 665 11.76 22.12 9.10
CA ASN A 665 12.77 21.80 10.11
C ASN A 665 12.79 22.85 11.24
N LEU A 666 11.65 23.45 11.59
CA LEU A 666 11.61 24.51 12.60
C LEU A 666 11.94 24.02 14.02
N LEU A 667 11.60 22.77 14.34
CA LEU A 667 11.78 22.19 15.68
C LEU A 667 12.88 21.11 15.72
N GLY A 668 13.31 20.61 14.57
CA GLY A 668 14.29 19.53 14.44
C GLY A 668 15.70 19.97 14.07
N ARG A 669 16.59 18.99 13.93
CA ARG A 669 17.99 19.17 13.51
C ARG A 669 18.32 18.22 12.36
N ILE A 670 19.07 18.72 11.39
CA ILE A 670 19.65 17.92 10.30
C ILE A 670 21.16 18.13 10.38
N MET A 671 21.90 17.06 10.64
CA MET A 671 23.33 17.12 10.97
C MET A 671 24.11 16.11 10.13
N SER A 672 25.12 16.55 9.39
CA SER A 672 25.96 15.59 8.70
C SER A 672 26.90 14.84 9.64
N GLY A 673 27.31 13.64 9.22
CA GLY A 673 28.42 12.94 9.85
C GLY A 673 29.72 13.75 9.71
N ALA A 674 30.54 13.77 10.75
CA ALA A 674 31.82 14.47 10.72
C ALA A 674 32.93 13.60 10.15
N GLY A 675 33.96 14.22 9.58
CA GLY A 675 35.15 13.49 9.13
C GLY A 675 36.01 13.01 10.29
N GLY A 676 36.63 11.83 10.14
CA GLY A 676 37.63 11.33 11.08
C GLY A 676 38.95 12.10 10.98
N GLY A 677 39.69 12.23 12.07
CA GLY A 677 40.98 12.91 12.10
C GLY A 677 42.07 12.13 11.39
N ALA A 678 43.13 12.83 10.96
CA ALA A 678 44.28 12.20 10.32
C ALA A 678 45.09 11.34 11.31
N GLY A 679 45.55 10.16 10.87
CA GLY A 679 46.56 9.36 11.57
C GLY A 679 47.98 9.93 11.37
N VAL A 680 48.96 9.37 12.07
CA VAL A 680 50.38 9.75 11.95
C VAL A 680 51.24 8.55 11.59
N ALA A 681 51.93 8.62 10.45
CA ALA A 681 53.02 7.73 10.09
C ALA A 681 54.36 8.34 10.55
N GLY A 682 55.21 7.59 11.24
CA GLY A 682 56.43 8.15 11.86
C GLY A 682 57.65 7.24 11.80
N ALA A 683 58.75 7.75 11.25
CA ALA A 683 60.11 7.18 11.38
C ALA A 683 60.84 7.61 12.68
N THR A 684 60.25 8.53 13.48
CA THR A 684 60.84 9.05 14.74
C THR A 684 59.83 9.23 15.90
N SER A 685 58.53 9.03 15.65
CA SER A 685 57.45 9.03 16.64
C SER A 685 56.69 7.72 16.55
N SER A 686 56.24 7.14 17.69
CA SER A 686 55.34 5.99 17.69
C SER A 686 54.13 6.27 16.78
N PRO A 687 53.82 5.43 15.78
CA PRO A 687 52.67 5.64 14.89
C PRO A 687 51.36 5.72 15.69
N ARG A 688 50.48 6.70 15.39
CA ARG A 688 49.25 6.93 16.18
C ARG A 688 48.02 7.05 15.30
N GLY A 689 46.89 6.55 15.79
CA GLY A 689 45.61 6.70 15.11
C GLY A 689 44.98 8.09 15.26
N GLY A 690 44.25 8.54 14.24
CA GLY A 690 43.41 9.74 14.31
C GLY A 690 42.12 9.51 15.09
N GLY A 691 41.54 10.55 15.68
CA GLY A 691 40.24 10.45 16.37
C GLY A 691 39.08 10.23 15.40
N GLY A 692 38.05 9.48 15.79
CA GLY A 692 36.88 9.27 14.93
C GLY A 692 35.93 10.48 14.89
N GLY A 693 35.24 10.72 13.78
CA GLY A 693 34.31 11.84 13.62
C GLY A 693 33.01 11.66 14.43
N ALA A 694 32.35 12.76 14.77
CA ALA A 694 31.00 12.73 15.33
C ALA A 694 29.96 12.19 14.32
N GLY A 695 28.92 11.52 14.78
CA GLY A 695 27.82 11.00 13.96
C GLY A 695 26.94 10.06 14.77
N THR A 696 25.78 9.67 14.24
CA THR A 696 24.81 8.84 14.98
C THR A 696 25.47 7.59 15.54
N GLU A 697 26.20 6.89 14.67
CA GLU A 697 27.33 6.06 15.08
C GLU A 697 28.61 6.89 15.00
N GLY A 698 29.22 7.15 16.16
CA GLY A 698 30.49 7.86 16.23
C GLY A 698 31.57 7.08 15.46
N GLY A 699 32.33 7.78 14.63
CA GLY A 699 33.39 7.16 13.86
C GLY A 699 34.37 6.44 14.78
N LEU A 700 34.82 5.26 14.37
CA LEU A 700 35.85 4.53 15.11
C LEU A 700 37.15 5.34 15.13
N GLY A 701 37.93 5.21 16.19
CA GLY A 701 39.30 5.71 16.19
C GLY A 701 40.16 4.99 15.15
N GLY A 702 41.15 5.69 14.62
CA GLY A 702 42.21 5.08 13.83
C GLY A 702 43.05 4.14 14.70
N VAL A 703 43.53 3.03 14.12
CA VAL A 703 44.41 2.09 14.83
C VAL A 703 45.86 2.61 14.82
N GLY A 704 46.50 2.59 15.98
CA GLY A 704 47.91 2.90 16.16
C GLY A 704 48.84 1.79 15.65
N GLY A 705 49.94 2.15 14.99
CA GLY A 705 50.96 1.21 14.52
C GLY A 705 52.06 0.98 15.56
N ASP A 706 52.73 -0.19 15.50
CA ASP A 706 53.87 -0.57 16.37
C ASP A 706 53.69 -0.30 17.87
N GLY A 707 52.48 -0.53 18.40
CA GLY A 707 52.16 -0.35 19.82
C GLY A 707 51.89 1.10 20.26
N GLY A 708 51.71 2.02 19.30
CA GLY A 708 51.16 3.34 19.58
C GLY A 708 49.66 3.30 19.92
N PRO A 709 49.13 4.33 20.61
CA PRO A 709 47.73 4.35 21.01
C PRO A 709 46.80 4.59 19.82
N ASP A 710 45.65 3.93 19.87
CA ASP A 710 44.53 4.17 18.97
C ASP A 710 43.96 5.59 19.18
N GLY A 711 43.30 6.11 18.15
CA GLY A 711 42.44 7.27 18.29
C GLY A 711 41.25 6.94 19.20
N PRO A 712 40.76 7.87 20.01
CA PRO A 712 39.44 7.72 20.62
C PRO A 712 38.36 7.75 19.52
N ALA A 713 37.29 6.97 19.72
CA ALA A 713 36.11 7.03 18.88
C ALA A 713 35.37 8.37 19.07
N GLY A 714 34.62 8.77 18.04
CA GLY A 714 33.66 9.85 18.13
C GLY A 714 32.44 9.46 18.96
N THR A 715 31.60 10.46 19.22
CA THR A 715 30.28 10.34 19.85
C THR A 715 29.22 10.93 18.91
N ALA A 716 27.94 10.88 19.28
CA ALA A 716 26.87 11.53 18.52
C ALA A 716 27.16 13.01 18.19
N LEU A 717 27.73 13.76 19.13
CA LEU A 717 27.84 15.22 19.03
C LEU A 717 29.28 15.74 19.04
N ALA A 718 30.28 14.89 19.30
CA ALA A 718 31.67 15.30 19.38
C ALA A 718 32.60 14.27 18.73
N GLY A 719 33.57 14.75 17.96
CA GLY A 719 34.63 13.91 17.43
C GLY A 719 35.57 13.43 18.54
N GLY A 720 36.17 12.27 18.34
CA GLY A 720 37.21 11.71 19.18
C GLY A 720 38.39 12.68 19.26
N GLY A 721 38.87 12.94 20.47
CA GLY A 721 40.01 13.83 20.70
C GLY A 721 41.29 13.39 19.97
N ALA A 722 42.23 14.32 19.84
CA ALA A 722 43.54 14.04 19.27
C ALA A 722 44.38 13.12 20.19
N SER A 723 44.85 11.98 19.69
CA SER A 723 45.80 11.11 20.41
C SER A 723 47.23 11.64 20.26
N PHE A 724 47.78 12.38 21.24
CA PHE A 724 49.18 12.87 21.36
C PHE A 724 50.01 12.91 20.05
N GLY A 725 49.48 13.56 19.00
CA GLY A 725 50.08 13.54 17.66
C GLY A 725 49.09 13.31 16.51
N GLY A 726 48.03 12.51 16.65
CA GLY A 726 46.99 12.35 15.62
C GLY A 726 46.03 13.55 15.55
N GLY A 727 45.38 13.77 14.40
CA GLY A 727 44.30 14.73 14.25
C GLY A 727 43.05 14.30 15.01
N ALA A 728 42.33 15.24 15.63
CA ALA A 728 41.02 14.97 16.23
C ALA A 728 39.94 14.75 15.16
N GLY A 729 38.91 13.96 15.47
CA GLY A 729 37.70 13.88 14.65
C GLY A 729 36.93 15.20 14.68
N GLY A 730 36.20 15.49 13.61
CA GLY A 730 35.33 16.66 13.54
C GLY A 730 34.10 16.52 14.44
N GLY A 731 33.52 17.66 14.86
CA GLY A 731 32.11 17.71 15.30
C GLY A 731 31.16 17.67 14.09
N PRO A 732 29.83 17.55 14.31
CA PRO A 732 28.85 17.49 13.21
C PRO A 732 29.08 18.59 12.16
N GLY A 733 28.96 18.26 10.88
CA GLY A 733 29.23 19.22 9.79
C GLY A 733 30.71 19.59 9.56
N ARG A 734 31.66 19.08 10.36
CA ARG A 734 33.09 19.47 10.28
C ARG A 734 33.99 18.37 9.72
N ASN A 735 35.02 18.81 9.02
CA ASN A 735 36.12 17.93 8.63
C ASN A 735 36.86 17.45 9.89
N GLY A 736 37.48 16.27 9.80
CA GLY A 736 38.50 15.87 10.75
C GLY A 736 39.70 16.80 10.67
N GLN A 737 40.45 16.91 11.76
CA GLN A 737 41.67 17.72 11.76
C GLN A 737 42.76 17.06 10.91
N ASP A 738 43.34 17.87 10.03
CA ASP A 738 44.59 17.57 9.36
C ASP A 738 45.73 17.49 10.37
N TRP A 739 46.77 16.76 10.00
CA TRP A 739 48.02 16.73 10.73
C TRP A 739 49.20 17.03 9.81
N SER A 740 50.08 17.95 10.21
CA SER A 740 51.22 18.37 9.39
C SER A 740 52.52 18.35 10.20
N PHE A 741 53.57 17.78 9.59
CA PHE A 741 54.94 17.83 10.11
C PHE A 741 55.92 18.14 8.98
N THR A 742 56.88 19.03 9.25
CA THR A 742 57.77 19.65 8.25
C THR A 742 58.63 18.67 7.43
N SER A 743 58.81 17.43 7.90
CA SER A 743 59.68 16.42 7.25
C SER A 743 58.95 15.22 6.63
N ILE A 744 57.64 15.03 6.90
CA ILE A 744 56.87 13.83 6.51
C ILE A 744 55.66 14.16 5.60
N GLY A 745 55.26 15.44 5.52
CA GLY A 745 54.12 15.89 4.74
C GLY A 745 52.86 16.09 5.59
N THR A 746 51.74 16.43 4.94
CA THR A 746 50.45 16.66 5.59
C THR A 746 49.52 15.47 5.37
N ALA A 747 49.10 14.84 6.46
CA ALA A 747 48.00 13.88 6.46
C ALA A 747 46.67 14.63 6.60
N VAL A 748 45.70 14.29 5.76
CA VAL A 748 44.44 15.04 5.63
C VAL A 748 43.35 14.34 6.43
N GLY A 749 42.61 15.09 7.24
CA GLY A 749 41.42 14.61 7.91
C GLY A 749 40.32 14.29 6.91
N GLY A 750 39.39 13.44 7.30
CA GLY A 750 38.22 13.14 6.50
C GLY A 750 37.37 14.38 6.27
N ALA A 751 36.71 14.44 5.11
CA ALA A 751 35.72 15.47 4.86
C ALA A 751 34.49 15.27 5.76
N SER A 752 33.80 16.34 6.15
CA SER A 752 32.43 16.20 6.64
C SER A 752 31.54 15.59 5.57
N GLY A 753 30.55 14.81 6.00
CA GLY A 753 29.43 14.43 5.15
C GLY A 753 28.56 15.63 4.78
N PHE A 754 27.54 15.37 3.97
CA PHE A 754 26.54 16.35 3.57
C PHE A 754 25.32 16.26 4.48
N ALA A 755 24.85 17.41 4.97
CA ALA A 755 23.56 17.43 5.68
C ALA A 755 22.42 17.18 4.68
N LEU A 756 22.55 17.76 3.48
CA LEU A 756 21.61 17.61 2.37
C LEU A 756 22.39 17.24 1.10
N ASN A 757 22.27 15.99 0.66
CA ASN A 757 22.71 15.56 -0.67
C ASN A 757 21.49 15.60 -1.62
N GLY A 758 21.57 16.44 -2.66
CA GLY A 758 20.40 16.81 -3.49
C GLY A 758 19.70 18.10 -3.08
N ALA A 759 20.39 19.02 -2.38
CA ALA A 759 19.83 20.25 -1.82
C ALA A 759 19.04 21.13 -2.81
N SER A 760 19.35 21.08 -4.11
CA SER A 760 18.58 21.79 -5.16
C SER A 760 17.15 21.29 -5.34
N LEU A 761 16.85 20.11 -4.82
CA LEU A 761 15.52 19.47 -4.86
C LEU A 761 14.80 19.61 -3.51
N ILE A 762 15.40 20.29 -2.53
CA ILE A 762 14.79 20.46 -1.20
C ILE A 762 14.28 21.90 -1.07
N ALA A 763 13.01 22.03 -0.73
CA ALA A 763 12.37 23.32 -0.46
C ALA A 763 11.98 23.41 1.03
N PHE A 764 12.38 24.48 1.72
CA PHE A 764 12.05 24.67 3.13
C PHE A 764 10.80 25.54 3.31
N ALA A 765 9.92 25.18 4.25
CA ALA A 765 8.63 25.87 4.47
C ALA A 765 8.78 27.34 4.93
N THR A 766 9.82 27.66 5.72
CA THR A 766 10.27 29.01 6.13
C THR A 766 11.55 28.89 6.97
N ASP A 767 12.60 29.70 6.75
CA ASP A 767 13.87 29.91 7.54
C ASP A 767 14.51 28.73 8.31
N GLY A 768 14.03 27.50 8.15
CA GLY A 768 14.54 26.28 8.76
C GLY A 768 15.80 25.88 8.03
N VAL A 769 16.94 26.33 8.54
CA VAL A 769 18.25 25.98 7.99
C VAL A 769 18.68 24.63 8.55
N ALA A 770 19.32 23.78 7.75
CA ALA A 770 20.07 22.63 8.27
C ALA A 770 21.09 23.14 9.32
N SER A 771 20.95 22.70 10.57
CA SER A 771 21.73 23.22 11.69
C SER A 771 22.90 22.29 12.02
N ASP A 772 24.10 22.61 11.50
CA ASP A 772 25.33 21.85 11.77
C ASP A 772 26.02 22.23 13.12
N ASN A 773 25.46 23.13 13.95
CA ASN A 773 26.02 23.49 15.26
C ASN A 773 24.97 23.92 16.31
N ASP A 774 25.27 23.63 17.58
CA ASP A 774 24.54 24.03 18.81
C ASP A 774 24.57 25.56 19.10
N GLY A 775 24.30 26.41 18.11
CA GLY A 775 24.10 27.85 18.33
C GLY A 775 24.98 28.81 17.52
N ALA A 776 25.39 28.47 16.30
CA ALA A 776 25.95 29.46 15.38
C ALA A 776 25.55 29.16 13.93
N VAL A 777 24.77 30.09 13.34
CA VAL A 777 24.39 30.14 11.93
C VAL A 777 25.64 30.40 11.09
N ALA A 778 26.32 29.35 10.64
CA ALA A 778 27.34 29.45 9.59
C ALA A 778 27.68 28.08 8.98
N GLY A 779 27.28 27.88 7.72
CA GLY A 779 27.94 26.97 6.78
C GLY A 779 27.51 25.52 6.83
N ALA A 780 26.23 25.22 6.56
CA ALA A 780 25.85 23.86 6.16
C ALA A 780 26.58 23.50 4.85
N LYS A 781 27.34 22.41 4.82
CA LYS A 781 27.85 21.89 3.54
C LYS A 781 26.70 21.28 2.75
N THR A 782 26.12 22.07 1.87
CA THR A 782 25.22 21.60 0.82
C THR A 782 26.04 21.32 -0.44
N ARG A 783 25.85 20.15 -1.07
CA ARG A 783 26.43 19.89 -2.39
C ARG A 783 25.64 20.66 -3.44
N GLN A 784 25.91 21.97 -3.59
CA GLN A 784 25.69 22.65 -4.87
C GLN A 784 26.91 22.32 -5.75
N SER A 785 26.69 22.05 -7.02
CA SER A 785 27.75 21.82 -8.01
C SER A 785 28.58 23.10 -8.20
N CYS A 786 29.48 23.40 -7.27
CA CYS A 786 30.49 24.46 -7.37
C CYS A 786 31.71 24.06 -6.54
N ALA A 787 32.85 23.90 -7.21
CA ALA A 787 34.14 23.61 -6.61
C ALA A 787 34.60 24.80 -5.75
N SER A 788 34.58 24.65 -4.43
CA SER A 788 35.18 25.62 -3.50
C SER A 788 36.62 25.22 -3.17
N VAL A 789 37.59 26.02 -3.63
CA VAL A 789 38.98 26.00 -3.15
C VAL A 789 39.06 26.85 -1.88
N ASN A 790 39.41 26.23 -0.75
CA ASN A 790 39.73 26.94 0.49
C ASN A 790 41.15 27.51 0.42
N VAL A 791 41.30 28.83 0.56
CA VAL A 791 42.60 29.48 0.77
C VAL A 791 42.82 29.62 2.27
N ALA A 792 43.92 29.05 2.77
CA ALA A 792 44.35 29.17 4.15
C ALA A 792 44.79 30.61 4.48
N SER A 793 44.49 31.02 5.70
CA SER A 793 44.93 32.24 6.36
C SER A 793 46.46 32.30 6.47
N ASP A 794 47.07 33.29 5.81
CA ASP A 794 48.21 34.09 6.29
C ASP A 794 49.05 34.59 5.10
N MET A 795 48.80 35.83 4.65
CA MET A 795 49.78 36.84 4.19
C MET A 795 49.04 38.02 3.51
N PRO A 796 49.40 39.29 3.82
CA PRO A 796 48.83 40.45 3.15
C PRO A 796 49.52 40.69 1.80
N ASP A 797 48.72 41.01 0.78
CA ASP A 797 49.12 41.49 -0.54
C ASP A 797 50.07 40.59 -1.38
N VAL A 798 49.51 39.54 -1.98
CA VAL A 798 50.03 39.00 -3.25
C VAL A 798 48.85 38.68 -4.19
N LYS A 799 48.72 39.46 -5.27
CA LYS A 799 47.92 39.10 -6.45
C LYS A 799 48.62 37.94 -7.16
N VAL A 800 48.20 36.70 -6.92
CA VAL A 800 48.62 35.55 -7.74
C VAL A 800 47.62 35.38 -8.87
N SER A 801 48.03 35.82 -10.06
CA SER A 801 47.50 35.37 -11.34
C SER A 801 47.89 33.90 -11.54
N ALA A 802 46.91 32.99 -11.57
CA ALA A 802 47.11 31.63 -12.05
C ALA A 802 46.34 31.46 -13.37
N ALA A 803 47.07 31.48 -14.48
CA ALA A 803 46.61 30.97 -15.75
C ALA A 803 46.42 29.46 -15.62
N ILE A 804 45.24 28.96 -15.98
CA ILE A 804 45.04 27.53 -16.19
C ILE A 804 44.77 27.36 -17.68
N GLU A 805 45.77 26.84 -18.39
CA GLU A 805 45.59 26.24 -19.71
C GLU A 805 44.72 24.99 -19.54
N TYR A 806 43.53 24.99 -20.14
CA TYR A 806 42.67 23.81 -20.26
C TYR A 806 42.64 23.42 -21.74
N ASP A 807 43.39 22.38 -22.08
CA ASP A 807 43.27 21.65 -23.33
C ASP A 807 42.53 20.34 -23.02
N GLY A 808 41.33 20.15 -23.59
CA GLY A 808 40.65 18.85 -23.62
C GLY A 808 39.44 18.60 -22.72
N LEU A 809 38.52 19.55 -22.51
CA LEU A 809 37.20 19.30 -21.87
C LEU A 809 36.03 20.14 -22.44
N GLU A 810 36.05 20.47 -23.74
CA GLU A 810 34.98 21.29 -24.38
C GLU A 810 33.67 20.54 -24.68
N ARG A 811 33.54 19.24 -24.35
CA ARG A 811 32.35 18.46 -24.73
C ARG A 811 31.34 18.19 -23.62
N GLU A 812 31.74 18.17 -22.34
CA GLU A 812 30.81 17.86 -21.22
C GLU A 812 30.27 19.09 -20.47
N PHE A 813 30.93 20.25 -20.58
CA PHE A 813 30.45 21.48 -19.92
C PHE A 813 29.39 22.24 -20.73
N GLY A 814 29.34 22.03 -22.05
CA GLY A 814 28.33 22.63 -22.93
C GLY A 814 26.93 22.02 -22.78
N GLU A 815 26.82 20.76 -22.35
CA GLU A 815 25.53 20.06 -22.24
C GLU A 815 24.75 20.42 -20.97
N ASN A 816 25.42 20.81 -19.88
CA ASN A 816 24.76 21.09 -18.60
C ASN A 816 24.26 22.53 -18.45
N LEU A 817 24.77 23.48 -19.24
CA LEU A 817 24.31 24.87 -19.23
C LEU A 817 23.03 25.09 -20.07
N LEU A 818 22.65 24.14 -20.93
CA LEU A 818 21.40 24.20 -21.70
C LEU A 818 20.13 24.01 -20.83
N ARG A 819 20.26 23.65 -19.55
CA ARG A 819 19.12 23.36 -18.65
C ARG A 819 18.71 24.52 -17.72
N ALA A 820 19.30 25.71 -17.83
CA ALA A 820 19.01 26.86 -16.97
C ALA A 820 18.44 28.06 -17.78
N GLY A 821 17.30 28.62 -17.34
CA GLY A 821 16.44 29.59 -18.06
C GLY A 821 17.06 30.96 -18.43
N LEU A 822 16.41 31.78 -19.26
CA LEU A 822 15.35 32.72 -18.84
C LEU A 822 14.52 33.30 -20.03
N LEU A 823 13.18 33.27 -19.94
CA LEU A 823 12.29 34.31 -20.49
C LEU A 823 11.10 34.45 -19.52
N ALA A 824 10.95 35.61 -18.89
CA ALA A 824 9.93 35.82 -17.86
C ALA A 824 8.55 36.08 -18.48
N ALA A 825 7.78 35.01 -18.72
CA ALA A 825 6.33 35.12 -18.87
C ALA A 825 5.67 34.79 -17.53
N ARG A 826 5.00 35.78 -16.91
CA ARG A 826 4.19 35.55 -15.71
C ARG A 826 2.86 34.92 -16.14
N PHE A 827 2.63 33.66 -15.75
CA PHE A 827 1.33 33.01 -15.84
C PHE A 827 0.64 33.17 -14.49
N ASP A 828 -0.24 34.17 -14.38
CA ASP A 828 -0.98 34.41 -13.14
C ASP A 828 -2.15 33.42 -13.06
N GLY A 829 -2.07 32.44 -12.16
CA GLY A 829 -3.13 31.46 -11.90
C GLY A 829 -3.32 30.34 -12.94
N ALA A 830 -2.26 29.94 -13.66
CA ALA A 830 -2.28 28.79 -14.56
C ALA A 830 -1.02 27.92 -14.44
N THR A 831 -1.18 26.60 -14.46
CA THR A 831 -0.07 25.63 -14.53
C THR A 831 0.19 25.30 -16.01
N VAL A 832 1.46 25.16 -16.41
CA VAL A 832 1.83 24.88 -17.81
C VAL A 832 2.75 23.65 -17.86
N SER A 833 2.51 22.73 -18.80
CA SER A 833 3.33 21.52 -18.98
C SER A 833 3.72 21.34 -20.45
N LEU A 834 4.96 20.94 -20.73
CA LEU A 834 5.42 20.67 -22.11
C LEU A 834 4.67 19.46 -22.68
N VAL A 835 4.21 19.57 -23.92
CA VAL A 835 3.48 18.53 -24.65
C VAL A 835 4.36 17.92 -25.73
N ASP A 836 4.97 18.75 -26.59
CA ASP A 836 5.82 18.30 -27.70
C ASP A 836 6.79 19.41 -28.13
N SER A 837 7.84 19.04 -28.86
CA SER A 837 8.83 19.96 -29.42
C SER A 837 9.39 19.44 -30.75
N GLY A 838 9.94 20.34 -31.56
CA GLY A 838 10.60 19.96 -32.80
C GLY A 838 11.37 21.10 -33.44
N ALA A 839 12.34 20.76 -34.28
CA ALA A 839 13.15 21.71 -35.03
C ALA A 839 13.41 21.23 -36.46
N ASP A 840 13.65 22.18 -37.37
CA ASP A 840 14.02 21.97 -38.77
C ASP A 840 15.06 23.03 -39.15
N GLY A 841 16.22 22.56 -39.62
CA GLY A 841 17.35 23.41 -40.03
C GLY A 841 17.42 23.71 -41.52
N ALA A 842 16.32 23.48 -42.27
CA ALA A 842 16.23 23.86 -43.67
C ALA A 842 16.03 25.36 -43.82
N ASN A 843 16.69 26.00 -44.80
CA ASN A 843 16.38 27.40 -45.13
C ASN A 843 15.04 27.49 -45.88
N SER A 844 13.99 27.94 -45.21
CA SER A 844 12.63 27.98 -45.76
C SER A 844 11.85 29.20 -45.31
N THR A 845 10.85 29.58 -46.11
CA THR A 845 9.86 30.60 -45.74
C THR A 845 8.69 30.01 -44.94
N ALA A 846 8.51 28.69 -45.00
CA ALA A 846 7.46 27.96 -44.32
C ALA A 846 7.97 26.62 -43.79
N TYR A 847 7.61 26.32 -42.54
CA TYR A 847 7.95 25.09 -41.83
C TYR A 847 6.67 24.37 -41.44
N SER A 848 6.67 23.05 -41.61
CA SER A 848 5.57 22.19 -41.20
C SER A 848 6.10 20.98 -40.46
N PHE A 849 5.58 20.77 -39.26
CA PHE A 849 5.92 19.68 -38.36
C PHE A 849 4.71 18.76 -38.27
N ALA A 850 4.72 17.68 -39.05
CA ALA A 850 3.58 16.77 -39.16
C ALA A 850 3.50 15.78 -37.98
N GLY A 851 2.28 15.39 -37.61
CA GLY A 851 2.02 14.28 -36.67
C GLY A 851 2.47 14.51 -35.23
N ARG A 852 2.47 15.76 -34.76
CA ARG A 852 2.91 16.16 -33.42
C ARG A 852 1.85 15.89 -32.37
N ALA A 853 2.29 15.53 -31.16
CA ALA A 853 1.38 15.32 -30.04
C ALA A 853 0.82 16.67 -29.59
N LEU A 854 -0.52 16.79 -29.52
CA LEU A 854 -1.18 18.03 -29.10
C LEU A 854 -1.64 18.00 -27.65
N GLY A 855 -1.73 16.81 -27.06
CA GLY A 855 -2.17 16.58 -25.69
C GLY A 855 -3.67 16.83 -25.48
N ALA A 856 -4.26 16.22 -24.45
CA ALA A 856 -5.63 16.45 -24.04
C ALA A 856 -5.73 17.83 -23.39
N ALA A 857 -6.69 18.63 -23.83
CA ALA A 857 -6.92 19.93 -23.20
C ALA A 857 -7.56 19.81 -21.81
N ASP A 858 -7.26 20.78 -20.94
CA ASP A 858 -8.12 21.14 -19.81
C ASP A 858 -9.44 21.78 -20.32
N ALA A 859 -10.45 21.96 -19.46
CA ALA A 859 -11.77 22.49 -19.81
C ALA A 859 -11.73 23.84 -20.56
N SER A 860 -10.66 24.63 -20.39
CA SER A 860 -10.43 25.91 -21.05
C SER A 860 -9.98 25.80 -22.52
N ARG A 861 -9.52 24.62 -22.97
CA ARG A 861 -8.98 24.37 -24.32
C ARG A 861 -7.84 25.27 -24.76
N LYS A 862 -7.08 25.88 -23.84
CA LYS A 862 -5.95 26.75 -24.18
C LYS A 862 -4.60 26.04 -24.04
N GLY A 863 -3.69 26.32 -24.96
CA GLY A 863 -2.27 25.95 -24.91
C GLY A 863 -1.39 27.10 -25.39
N ASP A 864 -0.08 26.95 -25.26
CA ASP A 864 0.91 27.96 -25.63
C ASP A 864 1.99 27.38 -26.54
N LEU A 865 2.18 28.00 -27.71
CA LEU A 865 3.18 27.63 -28.70
C LEU A 865 4.34 28.62 -28.66
N CYS A 866 5.52 28.15 -28.27
CA CYS A 866 6.77 28.90 -28.35
C CYS A 866 7.46 28.60 -29.68
N ILE A 867 7.93 29.63 -30.38
CA ILE A 867 8.63 29.53 -31.68
C ILE A 867 9.95 30.29 -31.57
N ILE A 868 11.01 29.66 -32.05
CA ILE A 868 12.35 30.27 -32.15
C ILE A 868 12.89 30.00 -33.56
N ALA A 869 13.36 31.03 -34.23
CA ALA A 869 13.90 30.90 -35.59
C ALA A 869 15.03 31.89 -35.87
N ASN A 870 16.00 31.48 -36.68
CA ASN A 870 17.15 32.30 -37.07
C ASN A 870 17.09 32.65 -38.57
N ALA A 871 17.63 33.80 -38.96
CA ALA A 871 17.72 34.21 -40.36
C ALA A 871 19.02 34.97 -40.64
N ASP A 872 19.58 34.77 -41.84
CA ASP A 872 20.75 35.50 -42.34
C ASP A 872 20.38 36.92 -42.87
N THR A 873 19.19 37.43 -42.54
CA THR A 873 18.73 38.76 -42.98
C THR A 873 17.90 39.42 -41.88
N VAL A 874 18.24 40.67 -41.54
CA VAL A 874 17.51 41.49 -40.56
C VAL A 874 16.06 41.77 -40.98
N GLY A 875 15.15 41.81 -40.00
CA GLY A 875 13.77 42.29 -40.16
C GLY A 875 12.75 41.22 -40.54
N ARG A 876 13.09 39.93 -40.34
CA ARG A 876 12.14 38.82 -40.49
C ARG A 876 11.22 38.74 -39.27
N THR A 877 9.98 38.34 -39.52
CA THR A 877 8.89 38.24 -38.52
C THR A 877 8.01 37.04 -38.84
N ILE A 878 7.25 36.57 -37.86
CA ILE A 878 6.26 35.52 -38.09
C ILE A 878 5.07 36.11 -38.85
N ALA A 879 4.80 35.59 -40.04
CA ALA A 879 3.69 36.01 -40.89
C ALA A 879 2.40 35.24 -40.57
N ALA A 880 2.51 33.96 -40.24
CA ALA A 880 1.38 33.12 -39.81
C ALA A 880 1.87 31.91 -38.99
N ALA A 881 1.06 31.45 -38.05
CA ALA A 881 1.26 30.18 -37.36
C ALA A 881 -0.09 29.45 -37.18
N SER A 882 -0.08 28.12 -37.24
CA SER A 882 -1.26 27.29 -37.00
C SER A 882 -0.91 25.97 -36.31
N VAL A 883 -1.88 25.45 -35.55
CA VAL A 883 -1.83 24.13 -34.92
C VAL A 883 -3.07 23.36 -35.36
N ASN A 884 -2.87 22.21 -35.97
CA ASN A 884 -3.91 21.35 -36.57
C ASN A 884 -4.88 22.12 -37.48
N GLY A 885 -4.35 23.03 -38.30
CA GLY A 885 -5.12 23.88 -39.20
C GLY A 885 -5.89 25.05 -38.55
N GLN A 886 -5.88 25.18 -37.21
CA GLN A 886 -6.41 26.35 -36.52
C GLN A 886 -5.35 27.46 -36.48
N ALA A 887 -5.70 28.64 -36.98
CA ALA A 887 -4.81 29.80 -36.93
C ALA A 887 -4.64 30.29 -35.49
N VAL A 888 -3.41 30.66 -35.13
CA VAL A 888 -3.13 31.27 -33.83
C VAL A 888 -3.67 32.72 -33.83
N ALA A 889 -4.47 33.07 -32.82
CA ALA A 889 -5.27 34.30 -32.80
C ALA A 889 -4.47 35.58 -32.48
N ASP A 890 -3.31 35.47 -31.83
CA ASP A 890 -2.51 36.63 -31.40
C ASP A 890 -1.02 36.43 -31.73
N LEU A 891 -0.56 37.06 -32.81
CA LEU A 891 0.84 37.11 -33.25
C LEU A 891 1.57 38.37 -32.77
N SER A 892 0.95 39.18 -31.88
CA SER A 892 1.50 40.49 -31.49
C SER A 892 2.70 40.41 -30.54
N THR A 893 2.92 39.25 -29.90
CA THR A 893 3.99 38.98 -28.93
C THR A 893 5.20 38.28 -29.59
N GLN A 894 5.94 39.01 -30.42
CA GLN A 894 7.23 38.56 -30.97
C GLN A 894 8.37 39.51 -30.58
N LEU A 895 9.52 38.95 -30.22
CA LEU A 895 10.78 39.64 -30.04
C LEU A 895 11.69 39.33 -31.23
N THR A 896 12.25 40.39 -31.83
CA THR A 896 13.19 40.29 -32.94
C THR A 896 14.50 40.92 -32.50
N VAL A 897 15.58 40.15 -32.49
CA VAL A 897 16.92 40.61 -32.11
C VAL A 897 17.80 40.63 -33.36
N ASP A 898 18.25 41.82 -33.72
CA ASP A 898 19.23 42.06 -34.79
C ASP A 898 20.65 41.88 -34.21
N ASP A 899 21.48 41.10 -34.87
CA ASP A 899 22.87 40.87 -34.44
C ASP A 899 23.83 41.99 -34.85
N GLY A 900 23.40 42.91 -35.73
CA GLY A 900 24.18 44.02 -36.24
C GLY A 900 25.14 43.67 -37.38
N GLU A 901 25.28 42.40 -37.76
CA GLU A 901 26.11 41.90 -38.87
C GLU A 901 25.30 41.36 -40.06
N GLY A 902 23.97 41.46 -39.98
CA GLY A 902 23.05 41.11 -41.07
C GLY A 902 22.13 39.94 -40.76
N GLY A 903 22.29 39.27 -39.61
CA GLY A 903 21.44 38.17 -39.15
C GLY A 903 20.42 38.62 -38.10
N CYS A 904 19.46 37.74 -37.80
CA CYS A 904 18.32 38.05 -36.95
C CYS A 904 17.73 36.81 -36.26
N LEU A 905 17.51 36.90 -34.95
CA LEU A 905 16.80 35.91 -34.15
C LEU A 905 15.36 36.36 -33.88
N VAL A 906 14.39 35.48 -34.12
CA VAL A 906 12.97 35.70 -33.85
C VAL A 906 12.51 34.74 -32.77
N VAL A 907 11.87 35.27 -31.71
CA VAL A 907 11.28 34.50 -30.62
C VAL A 907 9.84 34.95 -30.40
N ALA A 908 8.89 34.02 -30.32
CA ALA A 908 7.49 34.33 -30.06
C ALA A 908 6.81 33.29 -29.16
N ILE A 909 5.91 33.75 -28.30
CA ILE A 909 5.00 32.90 -27.53
C ILE A 909 3.58 33.24 -27.96
N LEU A 910 2.85 32.24 -28.43
CA LEU A 910 1.57 32.39 -29.10
C LEU A 910 0.53 31.49 -28.43
N SER A 911 -0.59 32.05 -27.98
CA SER A 911 -1.66 31.25 -27.37
C SER A 911 -2.55 30.59 -28.44
N VAL A 912 -2.78 29.29 -28.29
CA VAL A 912 -3.46 28.40 -29.25
C VAL A 912 -4.63 27.68 -28.57
N GLU A 913 -5.65 27.31 -29.35
CA GLU A 913 -6.70 26.39 -28.88
C GLU A 913 -6.35 24.94 -29.19
N LEU A 914 -6.35 24.10 -28.16
CA LEU A 914 -6.07 22.67 -28.28
C LEU A 914 -7.36 21.84 -28.44
N PRO A 915 -7.30 20.67 -29.09
CA PRO A 915 -8.40 19.71 -29.12
C PRO A 915 -8.77 19.22 -27.72
N SER A 916 -10.04 18.87 -27.48
CA SER A 916 -10.52 18.41 -26.17
C SER A 916 -10.10 16.97 -25.82
N ALA A 917 -9.44 16.26 -26.73
CA ALA A 917 -8.97 14.89 -26.54
C ALA A 917 -7.52 14.77 -27.01
N ASP A 918 -6.76 13.84 -26.43
CA ASP A 918 -5.41 13.51 -26.88
C ASP A 918 -5.43 13.16 -28.37
N THR A 919 -4.79 14.00 -29.17
CA THR A 919 -4.76 13.87 -30.62
C THR A 919 -3.39 14.25 -31.15
N THR A 920 -3.07 13.72 -32.33
CA THR A 920 -1.91 14.16 -33.11
C THR A 920 -2.36 15.14 -34.19
N GLY A 921 -1.52 16.10 -34.54
CA GLY A 921 -1.79 17.06 -35.61
C GLY A 921 -0.57 17.84 -36.04
N ASP A 922 -0.75 18.70 -37.05
CA ASP A 922 0.37 19.38 -37.70
C ASP A 922 0.57 20.79 -37.15
N ILE A 923 1.81 21.20 -36.92
CA ILE A 923 2.17 22.57 -36.54
C ILE A 923 2.82 23.23 -37.74
N SER A 924 2.34 24.41 -38.14
CA SER A 924 2.88 25.14 -39.30
C SER A 924 3.23 26.57 -38.92
N VAL A 925 4.41 27.03 -39.37
CA VAL A 925 4.90 28.39 -39.15
C VAL A 925 5.38 28.97 -40.48
N THR A 926 4.93 30.18 -40.81
CA THR A 926 5.33 30.92 -42.00
C THR A 926 5.92 32.26 -41.59
N PHE A 927 7.05 32.62 -42.20
CA PHE A 927 7.78 33.85 -41.91
C PHE A 927 7.67 34.84 -43.07
N SER A 928 7.94 36.12 -42.83
CA SER A 928 7.96 37.18 -43.85
C SER A 928 9.10 37.05 -44.88
N GLY A 929 10.00 36.08 -44.70
CA GLY A 929 11.07 35.69 -45.62
C GLY A 929 11.74 34.39 -45.19
N GLY A 930 12.80 33.98 -45.89
CA GLY A 930 13.53 32.75 -45.55
C GLY A 930 14.18 32.84 -44.17
N MET A 931 13.94 31.83 -43.34
CA MET A 931 14.66 31.57 -42.09
C MET A 931 15.63 30.44 -42.35
N THR A 932 16.80 30.42 -41.70
CA THR A 932 17.77 29.33 -41.83
C THR A 932 17.44 28.15 -40.95
N ASP A 933 16.90 28.39 -39.76
CA ASP A 933 16.46 27.36 -38.81
C ASP A 933 15.14 27.77 -38.14
N CYS A 934 14.28 26.81 -37.82
CA CYS A 934 13.06 27.02 -37.04
C CYS A 934 12.83 25.87 -36.04
N GLY A 935 12.51 26.22 -34.79
CA GLY A 935 12.10 25.29 -33.74
C GLY A 935 10.84 25.74 -33.02
N PHE A 936 10.12 24.78 -32.43
CA PHE A 936 8.92 25.04 -31.63
C PHE A 936 8.87 24.19 -30.37
N GLN A 937 8.12 24.69 -29.38
CA GLN A 937 7.66 23.93 -28.20
C GLN A 937 6.19 24.22 -27.94
N LEU A 938 5.40 23.18 -27.72
CA LEU A 938 3.98 23.28 -27.41
C LEU A 938 3.76 22.94 -25.94
N TYR A 939 3.05 23.80 -25.22
CA TYR A 939 2.71 23.63 -23.82
C TYR A 939 1.19 23.56 -23.63
N ARG A 940 0.74 22.71 -22.70
CA ARG A 940 -0.64 22.64 -22.23
C ARG A 940 -0.81 23.59 -21.05
N ARG A 941 -1.88 24.39 -21.05
CA ARG A 941 -2.25 25.27 -19.93
C ARG A 941 -3.41 24.65 -19.15
N VAL A 942 -3.29 24.61 -17.82
CA VAL A 942 -4.35 24.19 -16.88
C VAL A 942 -4.75 25.40 -16.04
N GLY A 943 -6.04 25.77 -16.07
CA GLY A 943 -6.58 26.99 -15.45
C GLY A 943 -6.86 28.16 -16.42
N SER A 944 -7.45 29.25 -15.90
CA SER A 944 -7.98 30.38 -16.68
C SER A 944 -7.08 31.64 -16.72
N GLY A 945 -5.80 31.52 -16.35
CA GLY A 945 -4.86 32.64 -16.31
C GLY A 945 -4.64 33.33 -17.67
N THR A 946 -4.42 34.64 -17.65
CA THR A 946 -4.11 35.46 -18.85
C THR A 946 -2.60 35.62 -19.01
N LEU A 947 -2.08 35.63 -20.24
CA LEU A 947 -0.67 35.91 -20.51
C LEU A 947 -0.40 37.40 -20.25
N ALA A 948 0.48 37.76 -19.30
CA ALA A 948 0.90 39.15 -19.12
C ALA A 948 1.93 39.54 -20.20
N ALA A 949 1.87 40.79 -20.68
CA ALA A 949 2.69 41.28 -21.80
C ALA A 949 4.21 41.15 -21.53
N VAL A 950 4.94 40.74 -22.57
CA VAL A 950 6.41 40.64 -22.57
C VAL A 950 7.01 42.05 -22.43
N GLU A 951 7.67 42.36 -21.31
CA GLU A 951 8.40 43.63 -21.17
C GLU A 951 9.58 43.66 -22.16
N THR A 952 9.70 44.77 -22.89
CA THR A 952 10.68 44.94 -23.96
C THR A 952 12.10 45.10 -23.40
N ILE A 953 12.95 44.08 -23.56
CA ILE A 953 14.39 44.19 -23.25
C ILE A 953 15.10 44.81 -24.46
N THR A 954 15.80 45.93 -24.25
CA THR A 954 16.60 46.59 -25.30
C THR A 954 17.99 45.95 -25.37
N ALA A 955 18.34 45.30 -26.48
CA ALA A 955 19.65 44.67 -26.68
C ALA A 955 20.59 45.53 -27.55
N SER A 956 21.89 45.48 -27.29
CA SER A 956 22.95 46.03 -28.16
C SER A 956 24.05 44.98 -28.34
N ALA A 957 24.32 44.64 -29.61
CA ALA A 957 25.48 43.95 -30.21
C ALA A 957 26.04 42.64 -29.60
N VAL A 958 26.18 41.65 -30.48
CA VAL A 958 26.34 40.19 -30.24
C VAL A 958 27.79 39.71 -30.51
N ASN A 959 28.12 38.51 -30.00
CA ASN A 959 28.86 37.50 -30.78
C ASN A 959 28.11 36.15 -30.61
N PRO A 960 27.70 35.44 -31.68
CA PRO A 960 26.73 34.36 -31.57
C PRO A 960 27.34 33.06 -31.04
N LEU A 961 26.62 32.40 -30.12
CA LEU A 961 26.80 30.97 -29.84
C LEU A 961 26.51 30.19 -31.13
N ALA A 962 27.55 29.60 -31.69
CA ALA A 962 27.46 28.66 -32.79
C ALA A 962 26.90 27.32 -32.29
N THR A 963 25.58 27.22 -32.17
CA THR A 963 24.88 25.93 -32.07
C THR A 963 23.90 25.85 -33.23
N ARG A 964 24.12 24.91 -34.15
CA ARG A 964 23.13 24.57 -35.18
C ARG A 964 21.92 23.95 -34.48
N LEU A 965 20.72 24.44 -34.77
CA LEU A 965 19.46 23.88 -34.23
C LEU A 965 19.19 22.42 -34.66
N SER A 966 20.02 21.86 -35.54
CA SER A 966 19.98 20.45 -35.96
C SER A 966 20.34 19.45 -34.87
N ASP A 967 20.85 19.91 -33.72
CA ASP A 967 21.34 19.05 -32.63
C ASP A 967 20.34 18.92 -31.45
N VAL A 968 19.13 19.46 -31.58
CA VAL A 968 18.08 19.39 -30.54
C VAL A 968 17.26 18.10 -30.67
N THR A 969 17.26 17.27 -29.62
CA THR A 969 16.48 16.02 -29.54
C THR A 969 15.14 16.20 -28.82
N ALA A 970 14.21 15.28 -29.04
CA ALA A 970 12.91 15.29 -28.36
C ALA A 970 13.10 15.20 -26.83
N GLY A 971 12.73 16.26 -26.10
CA GLY A 971 12.86 16.35 -24.64
C GLY A 971 13.66 17.55 -24.12
N ASP A 972 14.34 18.30 -24.98
CA ASP A 972 15.15 19.45 -24.58
C ASP A 972 14.32 20.76 -24.55
N ALA A 973 14.32 21.50 -23.43
CA ALA A 973 13.68 22.81 -23.30
C ALA A 973 14.47 23.88 -24.09
N ILE A 974 13.85 24.58 -25.04
CA ILE A 974 14.52 25.63 -25.81
C ILE A 974 14.29 26.97 -25.08
N ILE A 975 15.32 27.46 -24.38
CA ILE A 975 15.29 28.79 -23.75
C ILE A 975 16.44 29.64 -24.31
N ALA A 976 16.12 30.71 -25.04
CA ALA A 976 17.12 31.62 -25.60
C ALA A 976 17.61 32.61 -24.53
N VAL A 977 18.91 32.57 -24.22
CA VAL A 977 19.58 33.54 -23.35
C VAL A 977 20.07 34.74 -24.17
N ALA A 978 19.50 35.93 -23.94
CA ALA A 978 20.06 37.19 -24.43
C ALA A 978 20.93 37.82 -23.32
N GLY A 979 22.25 37.65 -23.40
CA GLY A 979 23.21 38.24 -22.47
C GLY A 979 23.35 39.76 -22.66
N ALA A 980 23.33 40.52 -21.56
CA ALA A 980 23.61 41.95 -21.54
C ALA A 980 25.11 42.25 -21.67
N THR A 981 25.39 43.45 -22.20
CA THR A 981 26.66 43.92 -22.79
C THR A 981 27.84 44.13 -21.85
N THR A 982 29.05 43.93 -22.41
CA THR A 982 30.27 44.62 -21.97
C THR A 982 30.44 45.93 -22.74
N SER A 983 30.47 47.08 -22.06
CA SER A 983 31.13 48.28 -22.58
C SER A 983 32.43 48.52 -21.82
N SER A 984 33.53 48.38 -22.57
CA SER A 984 34.86 48.95 -22.37
C SER A 984 35.18 49.67 -21.04
N GLY A 985 36.15 49.10 -20.31
CA GLY A 985 37.04 49.85 -19.42
C GLY A 985 36.50 50.17 -18.03
N SER A 986 37.33 49.86 -17.04
CA SER A 986 37.28 50.23 -15.62
C SER A 986 36.21 49.58 -14.73
N ASP A 987 36.73 48.81 -13.75
CA ASP A 987 36.23 48.50 -12.41
C ASP A 987 34.76 48.81 -12.08
N ILE A 988 33.95 47.77 -11.90
CA ILE A 988 32.75 47.81 -11.05
C ILE A 988 32.73 46.59 -10.12
N THR A 989 32.94 46.89 -8.84
CA THR A 989 32.58 46.08 -7.68
C THR A 989 31.07 46.09 -7.46
N GLY A 990 30.43 44.92 -7.40
CA GLY A 990 29.12 44.73 -6.78
C GLY A 990 27.91 44.76 -7.72
N VAL A 991 27.25 43.62 -7.86
CA VAL A 991 25.81 43.54 -8.17
C VAL A 991 25.17 42.82 -6.99
N ASN A 992 24.39 43.57 -6.21
CA ASN A 992 23.53 43.04 -5.15
C ASN A 992 22.28 42.44 -5.80
N TRP A 993 22.03 41.16 -5.60
CA TRP A 993 20.69 40.59 -5.75
C TRP A 993 19.92 40.86 -4.45
N THR A 994 19.36 42.06 -4.34
CA THR A 994 18.35 42.40 -3.34
C THR A 994 16.97 42.25 -3.97
N GLU A 995 16.09 41.58 -3.22
CA GLU A 995 14.63 41.40 -3.43
C GLU A 995 14.20 40.34 -4.46
N GLY A 996 13.30 39.46 -3.99
CA GLY A 996 12.97 38.19 -4.61
C GLY A 996 11.86 38.23 -5.65
N LEU A 997 11.79 37.15 -6.42
CA LEU A 997 10.62 36.81 -7.21
C LEU A 997 10.09 35.45 -6.75
N ILE A 998 9.02 35.55 -5.98
CA ILE A 998 8.21 34.48 -5.39
C ILE A 998 7.31 33.89 -6.51
N LEU A 999 7.42 32.59 -6.78
CA LEU A 999 6.29 31.77 -7.26
C LEU A 999 5.77 31.00 -6.06
N GLY A 1000 5.00 31.69 -5.22
CA GLY A 1000 4.27 31.13 -4.11
C GLY A 1000 2.83 30.91 -4.57
N GLN A 1001 2.36 29.66 -4.50
CA GLN A 1001 0.94 29.41 -4.33
C GLN A 1001 0.51 30.06 -3.00
N ARG A 1002 -0.36 31.04 -3.07
CA ARG A 1002 -1.16 31.46 -1.94
C ARG A 1002 -2.61 31.17 -2.30
N THR A 1003 -3.16 30.10 -1.75
CA THR A 1003 -4.60 29.88 -1.71
C THR A 1003 -5.26 30.97 -0.88
N ALA A 1004 -6.37 31.49 -1.40
CA ALA A 1004 -7.59 31.59 -0.62
C ALA A 1004 -8.47 30.42 -1.03
#